data_AF-A0A8S9BM85-F1
#
_entry.id   AF-A0A8S9BM85-F1
#
_cell.length_a   1.000
_cell.length_b   1.000
_cell.length_c   1.000
_cell.angle_alpha   90.00
_cell.angle_beta   90.00
_cell.angle_gamma   90.00
#
_symmetry.space_group_name_H-M   'P 1'
#
loop_
_entity.id
_entity.type
_entity.pdbx_description
1 polymer ?
#
loop_
_entity_poly.entity_id
_entity_poly.type
_entity_poly.pdbx_seq_one_letter_code
_entity_poly.pdbx_strand_id
1 'polypeptide(L)'
;MWTRAKAPRSISESTRALLLQPTQPRLDPPVNSKGDLEPISSRFLLVPGLLLTSVISFVLIAGLRGHWTITGSGATTINNNPSTFSAIRQIIASLLGAVYMYTICMIINWTSRVVVARQAVTLDRLDFWNAICSSRIDWTLRGTKIPLVLLFLITTRIPAAFWAGALAPTMTKADLKRHNMTTSVPRYTPQSLDAFSPQSLFNITDPMISTPLGIFSFSPVRDRFGFLLNDGASASSQNTSEVQLYKKNDNSNFTYYGRSYGVGGSVGLADKQIGGRFEGLESFSFNETGTMTEVSCIFNQSTDFHLELAFQSDQITFPNIYRATGCPPWIGPGVGCGAFSEIGIGNDDNVVAVAHWGGPNATVQDFSGTLAIASGKNYTALNNTQCNVTMTPRKFKVNVSVKRELIEVIPLNATVMNGTNPEPIVRGAFTTMASLSEVASTKFTSAIGNMLKNNIYNVVLQQTSESNDTKILRGISEAMQVVTDDALVAYSSAQLMLAKESDQVPIHIVVNALSIGTGPYIYTITTINTLVLLLVIFEAVRTKGWKGMPRFNYMSLKSTVVSSSMGGETVGRKAEEIHKSAGQTWTGNAKDRKNGNIAVRLKRTGGLALTLNNDEIGQKRASQASGYEMPDWNSDRNSVRSGWC
;
A
#
# COMPACT_ATOMS: atom_id res chain seq x y z
N MET A 1 -58.13 7.02 47.52
CA MET A 1 -57.79 6.62 48.90
C MET A 1 -56.28 6.51 48.97
N TRP A 2 -55.66 7.01 50.05
CA TRP A 2 -54.24 7.37 50.24
C TRP A 2 -53.95 8.87 50.12
N THR A 3 -53.38 9.37 51.20
CA THR A 3 -53.55 10.69 51.81
C THR A 3 -52.38 11.61 51.47
N ARG A 4 -52.68 12.86 51.05
CA ARG A 4 -51.70 13.94 50.94
C ARG A 4 -51.21 14.32 52.33
N ALA A 5 -49.99 13.91 52.67
CA ALA A 5 -49.26 14.45 53.82
C ALA A 5 -48.75 15.86 53.49
N LYS A 6 -49.23 16.86 54.23
CA LYS A 6 -48.72 18.24 54.22
C LYS A 6 -47.30 18.26 54.80
N ALA A 7 -46.36 18.85 54.07
CA ALA A 7 -45.05 19.20 54.60
C ALA A 7 -45.15 20.36 55.62
N PRO A 8 -44.35 20.36 56.70
CA PRO A 8 -44.41 21.38 57.74
C PRO A 8 -43.85 22.72 57.26
N ARG A 9 -44.50 23.79 57.75
CA ARG A 9 -44.20 25.20 57.52
C ARG A 9 -42.85 25.61 58.12
N SER A 10 -42.15 26.43 57.34
CA SER A 10 -41.24 27.53 57.72
C SER A 10 -40.42 27.37 59.00
N ILE A 11 -39.13 27.10 58.81
CA ILE A 11 -38.09 27.61 59.71
C ILE A 11 -38.17 29.15 59.66
N SER A 12 -38.33 29.79 60.81
CA SER A 12 -38.47 31.24 60.93
C SER A 12 -37.24 31.98 60.40
N GLU A 13 -37.45 33.13 59.77
CA GLU A 13 -36.39 34.00 59.24
C GLU A 13 -35.36 34.43 60.31
N SER A 14 -35.70 34.33 61.60
CA SER A 14 -34.78 34.58 62.71
C SER A 14 -33.59 33.61 62.77
N THR A 15 -33.74 32.36 62.31
CA THR A 15 -32.63 31.40 62.26
C THR A 15 -31.73 31.59 61.05
N ARG A 16 -32.22 32.26 59.99
CA ARG A 16 -31.43 32.66 58.82
C ARG A 16 -30.56 33.88 59.10
N ALA A 17 -30.99 34.77 60.00
CA ALA A 17 -30.27 35.99 60.36
C ALA A 17 -29.05 35.75 61.28
N LEU A 18 -29.01 34.64 62.04
CA LEU A 18 -27.90 34.36 62.97
C LEU A 18 -26.67 33.70 62.33
N LEU A 19 -26.77 33.19 61.09
CA LEU A 19 -25.64 32.61 60.34
C LEU A 19 -25.07 33.57 59.27
N LEU A 20 -25.60 34.79 59.19
CA LEU A 20 -25.22 35.82 58.23
C LEU A 20 -24.95 37.16 58.91
N GLN A 21 -24.34 37.17 60.10
CA GLN A 21 -23.63 38.37 60.53
C GLN A 21 -22.35 38.47 59.70
N PRO A 22 -22.20 39.51 58.86
CA PRO A 22 -20.93 39.79 58.22
C PRO A 22 -19.99 40.27 59.32
N THR A 23 -19.06 39.42 59.73
CA THR A 23 -17.82 39.90 60.33
C THR A 23 -17.25 40.95 59.39
N GLN A 24 -16.90 42.12 59.95
CA GLN A 24 -16.32 43.24 59.23
C GLN A 24 -15.27 42.75 58.21
N PRO A 25 -15.21 43.35 57.00
CA PRO A 25 -14.18 42.99 56.03
C PRO A 25 -12.84 43.44 56.60
N ARG A 26 -12.17 42.53 57.31
CA ARG A 26 -10.72 42.59 57.46
C ARG A 26 -10.22 42.48 56.02
N LEU A 27 -9.70 43.57 55.48
CA LEU A 27 -9.07 43.60 54.18
C LEU A 27 -7.83 42.71 54.29
N ASP A 28 -8.00 41.41 54.09
CA ASP A 28 -6.88 40.49 54.04
C ASP A 28 -5.98 40.94 52.88
N PRO A 29 -4.67 41.10 53.11
CA PRO A 29 -3.78 41.60 52.07
C PRO A 29 -3.84 40.67 50.85
N PRO A 30 -3.88 41.23 49.63
CA PRO A 30 -3.91 40.42 48.42
C PRO A 30 -2.71 39.47 48.40
N VAL A 31 -2.90 38.26 47.88
CA VAL A 31 -1.85 37.22 47.68
C VAL A 31 -0.78 37.76 46.72
N ASN A 32 0.14 38.58 47.24
CA ASN A 32 1.13 39.32 46.45
C ASN A 32 2.56 39.13 46.97
N SER A 33 2.77 38.36 48.05
CA SER A 33 4.12 38.04 48.48
C SER A 33 4.77 37.10 47.45
N LYS A 34 6.02 37.39 47.05
CA LYS A 34 6.79 36.53 46.10
C LYS A 34 6.91 35.07 46.59
N GLY A 35 6.71 34.83 47.89
CA GLY A 35 6.71 33.51 48.52
C GLY A 35 5.46 32.66 48.26
N ASP A 36 4.35 33.27 47.88
CA ASP A 36 3.04 32.58 47.75
C ASP A 36 2.68 32.23 46.31
N LEU A 37 3.48 32.71 45.34
CA LEU A 37 3.27 32.52 43.91
C LEU A 37 4.09 31.35 43.35
N GLU A 38 3.51 30.63 42.40
CA GLU A 38 4.24 29.57 41.70
C GLU A 38 5.41 30.15 40.86
N PRO A 39 6.57 29.46 40.83
CA PRO A 39 7.71 29.89 40.04
C PRO A 39 7.37 29.94 38.55
N ILE A 40 8.09 30.77 37.80
CA ILE A 40 7.85 30.96 36.37
C ILE A 40 8.18 29.67 35.58
N SER A 41 9.18 28.89 36.01
CA SER A 41 9.61 27.66 35.35
C SER A 41 8.55 26.55 35.33
N SER A 42 7.70 26.45 36.36
CA SER A 42 6.61 25.46 36.38
C SER A 42 5.50 25.76 35.36
N ARG A 43 5.45 26.99 34.85
CA ARG A 43 4.46 27.44 33.85
C ARG A 43 4.84 27.02 32.43
N PHE A 44 6.09 26.63 32.20
CA PHE A 44 6.59 26.19 30.88
C PHE A 44 6.69 24.67 30.74
N LEU A 45 6.26 23.90 31.74
CA LEU A 45 6.37 22.43 31.74
C LEU A 45 5.59 21.74 30.61
N LEU A 46 4.61 22.44 30.00
CA LEU A 46 3.80 21.94 28.89
C LEU A 46 4.50 22.05 27.53
N VAL A 47 5.49 22.94 27.41
CA VAL A 47 6.14 23.28 26.14
C VAL A 47 6.87 22.09 25.53
N PRO A 48 7.69 21.30 26.27
CA PRO A 48 8.42 20.19 25.66
C PRO A 48 7.51 19.12 25.07
N GLY A 49 6.40 18.79 25.74
CA GLY A 49 5.44 17.80 25.26
C GLY A 49 4.75 18.25 23.97
N LEU A 50 4.28 19.49 23.93
CA LEU A 50 3.62 20.05 22.74
C LEU A 50 4.59 20.27 21.57
N LEU A 51 5.85 20.59 21.85
CA LEU A 51 6.88 20.64 20.80
C LEU A 51 7.09 19.26 20.19
N LEU A 52 7.19 18.21 21.00
CA LEU A 52 7.34 16.83 20.51
C LEU A 52 6.16 16.42 19.62
N THR A 53 4.92 16.65 20.05
CA THR A 53 3.74 16.33 19.23
C THR A 53 3.72 17.14 17.93
N SER A 54 4.10 18.41 17.98
CA SER A 54 4.17 19.28 16.80
C SER A 54 5.23 18.83 15.79
N VAL A 55 6.43 18.46 16.26
CA VAL A 55 7.51 17.95 15.40
C VAL A 55 7.06 16.68 14.70
N ILE A 56 6.45 15.73 15.43
CA ILE A 56 5.96 14.48 14.84
C ILE A 56 4.85 14.76 13.82
N SER A 57 3.88 15.63 14.14
CA SER A 57 2.83 16.02 13.19
C SER A 57 3.40 16.65 11.91
N PHE A 58 4.41 17.52 12.05
CA PHE A 58 5.06 18.14 10.90
C PHE A 58 5.81 17.13 10.03
N VAL A 59 6.54 16.19 10.66
CA VAL A 59 7.21 15.09 9.95
C VAL A 59 6.20 14.22 9.19
N LEU A 60 5.05 13.92 9.79
CA LEU A 60 4.00 13.15 9.11
C LEU A 60 3.40 13.90 7.92
N ILE A 61 3.19 15.22 8.01
CA ILE A 61 2.74 16.03 6.88
C ILE A 61 3.79 16.11 5.78
N ALA A 62 5.05 16.34 6.16
CA ALA A 62 6.17 16.38 5.22
C ALA A 62 6.33 15.03 4.51
N GLY A 63 6.20 13.92 5.23
CA GLY A 63 6.23 12.57 4.67
C GLY A 63 5.05 12.30 3.74
N LEU A 64 3.84 12.74 4.09
CA LEU A 64 2.65 12.60 3.25
C LEU A 64 2.80 13.38 1.94
N ARG A 65 3.32 14.62 1.99
CA ARG A 65 3.57 15.45 0.78
C ARG A 65 4.75 14.93 -0.04
N GLY A 66 5.78 14.42 0.62
CA GLY A 66 6.99 13.89 -0.01
C GLY A 66 6.85 12.45 -0.52
N HIS A 67 5.68 11.82 -0.36
CA HIS A 67 5.45 10.40 -0.67
C HIS A 67 6.52 9.50 -0.04
N TRP A 68 6.84 9.72 1.24
CA TRP A 68 7.83 8.91 1.94
C TRP A 68 7.32 7.49 2.12
N THR A 69 8.03 6.54 1.54
CA THR A 69 7.70 5.12 1.61
C THR A 69 8.88 4.33 2.13
N ILE A 70 8.60 3.38 3.01
CA ILE A 70 9.55 2.38 3.48
C ILE A 70 9.48 1.19 2.51
N THR A 71 10.62 0.77 1.97
CA THR A 71 10.75 -0.35 1.02
C THR A 71 11.76 -1.38 1.55
N GLY A 72 11.81 -2.56 0.92
CA GLY A 72 12.78 -3.62 1.24
C GLY A 72 12.56 -4.25 2.62
N SER A 73 13.66 -4.60 3.28
CA SER A 73 13.66 -5.37 4.54
C SER A 73 12.86 -4.72 5.68
N GLY A 74 12.84 -3.38 5.74
CA GLY A 74 12.03 -2.65 6.71
C GLY A 74 10.54 -2.86 6.50
N ALA A 75 10.08 -2.90 5.24
CA ALA A 75 8.69 -3.16 4.90
C ALA A 75 8.30 -4.62 5.16
N THR A 76 9.17 -5.57 4.83
CA THR A 76 8.91 -7.00 5.07
C THR A 76 8.89 -7.35 6.54
N THR A 77 9.76 -6.74 7.36
CA THR A 77 9.74 -6.92 8.82
C THR A 77 8.42 -6.47 9.45
N ILE A 78 7.88 -5.33 8.99
CA ILE A 78 6.59 -4.80 9.46
C ILE A 78 5.45 -5.74 9.06
N ASN A 79 5.47 -6.22 7.82
CA ASN A 79 4.43 -7.09 7.29
C ASN A 79 4.44 -8.48 7.93
N ASN A 80 5.62 -9.01 8.27
CA ASN A 80 5.76 -10.32 8.90
C ASN A 80 5.37 -10.30 10.39
N ASN A 81 5.40 -9.13 11.06
CA ASN A 81 5.11 -8.99 12.49
C ASN A 81 4.00 -7.96 12.78
N PRO A 82 2.78 -8.12 12.22
CA PRO A 82 1.74 -7.10 12.31
C PRO A 82 1.27 -6.83 13.75
N SER A 83 1.28 -7.84 14.62
CA SER A 83 0.87 -7.73 16.02
C SER A 83 1.82 -6.85 16.84
N THR A 84 3.13 -7.07 16.71
CA THR A 84 4.17 -6.29 17.42
C THR A 84 4.12 -4.81 17.04
N PHE A 85 4.01 -4.52 15.74
CA PHE A 85 3.90 -3.13 15.29
C PHE A 85 2.60 -2.47 15.73
N SER A 86 1.49 -3.21 15.76
CA SER A 86 0.23 -2.67 16.29
C SER A 86 0.34 -2.31 17.78
N ALA A 87 1.01 -3.15 18.58
CA ALA A 87 1.24 -2.90 20.00
C ALA A 87 2.12 -1.66 20.24
N ILE A 88 3.27 -1.57 19.55
CA ILE A 88 4.18 -0.41 19.64
C ILE A 88 3.45 0.88 19.25
N ARG A 89 2.71 0.83 18.13
CA ARG A 89 1.89 1.95 17.65
C ARG A 89 0.88 2.41 18.70
N GLN A 90 0.17 1.47 19.34
CA GLN A 90 -0.83 1.80 20.36
C GLN A 90 -0.21 2.46 21.60
N ILE A 91 0.96 2.00 22.02
CA ILE A 91 1.72 2.59 23.14
C ILE A 91 2.12 4.03 22.80
N ILE A 92 2.75 4.24 21.64
CA ILE A 92 3.18 5.58 21.19
C ILE A 92 1.97 6.51 21.05
N ALA A 93 0.90 6.05 20.41
CA ALA A 93 -0.31 6.84 20.22
C ALA A 93 -0.97 7.24 21.55
N SER A 94 -0.98 6.33 22.53
CA SER A 94 -1.52 6.60 23.87
C SER A 94 -0.67 7.63 24.62
N LEU A 95 0.66 7.55 24.51
CA LEU A 95 1.58 8.53 25.11
C LEU A 95 1.39 9.92 24.49
N LEU A 96 1.33 10.02 23.16
CA LEU A 96 1.11 11.29 22.46
C LEU A 96 -0.27 11.88 22.76
N GLY A 97 -1.31 11.04 22.83
CA GLY A 97 -2.65 11.47 23.26
C GLY A 97 -2.66 11.98 24.71
N ALA A 98 -1.92 11.33 25.61
CA ALA A 98 -1.82 11.73 27.01
C ALA A 98 -1.16 13.11 27.18
N VAL A 99 -0.24 13.51 26.30
CA VAL A 99 0.36 14.86 26.30
C VAL A 99 -0.70 15.94 26.10
N TYR A 100 -1.63 15.76 25.14
CA TYR A 100 -2.72 16.72 24.95
C TYR A 100 -3.62 16.80 26.16
N MET A 101 -3.94 15.65 26.75
CA MET A 101 -4.82 15.61 27.93
C MET A 101 -4.18 16.24 29.15
N TYR A 102 -2.91 15.94 29.40
CA TYR A 102 -2.14 16.58 30.46
C TYR A 102 -2.11 18.10 30.28
N THR A 103 -1.92 18.57 29.05
CA THR A 103 -1.93 20.00 28.71
C THR A 103 -3.26 20.65 29.04
N ILE A 104 -4.38 20.07 28.58
CA ILE A 104 -5.73 20.60 28.84
C ILE A 104 -6.02 20.61 30.35
N CYS A 105 -5.73 19.53 31.06
CA CYS A 105 -5.93 19.43 32.50
C CYS A 105 -5.09 20.47 33.27
N MET A 106 -3.85 20.71 32.85
CA MET A 106 -2.99 21.71 33.48
C MET A 106 -3.47 23.13 33.22
N ILE A 107 -3.94 23.46 32.02
CA ILE A 107 -4.56 24.76 31.73
C ILE A 107 -5.79 24.98 32.62
N ILE A 108 -6.67 23.96 32.72
CA ILE A 108 -7.86 24.04 33.58
C ILE A 108 -7.45 24.24 35.03
N ASN A 109 -6.45 23.50 35.53
CA ASN A 109 -5.94 23.64 36.89
C ASN A 109 -5.32 25.01 37.16
N TRP A 110 -4.52 25.55 36.23
CA TRP A 110 -3.91 26.86 36.39
C TRP A 110 -4.94 27.98 36.37
N THR A 111 -5.90 27.91 35.44
CA THR A 111 -6.96 28.92 35.30
C THR A 111 -7.90 28.91 36.50
N SER A 112 -8.32 27.74 36.97
CA SER A 112 -9.19 27.62 38.16
C SER A 112 -8.51 28.12 39.43
N ARG A 113 -7.21 27.87 39.62
CA ARG A 113 -6.44 28.43 40.77
C ARG A 113 -6.41 29.95 40.77
N VAL A 114 -6.24 30.57 39.60
CA VAL A 114 -6.29 32.03 39.46
C VAL A 114 -7.69 32.56 39.79
N VAL A 115 -8.75 31.83 39.42
CA VAL A 115 -10.13 32.19 39.78
C VAL A 115 -10.37 32.09 41.27
N VAL A 116 -9.96 31.00 41.92
CA VAL A 116 -10.08 30.79 43.38
C VAL A 116 -9.34 31.87 44.16
N ALA A 117 -8.20 32.35 43.66
CA ALA A 117 -7.45 33.44 44.29
C ALA A 117 -8.15 34.81 44.21
N ARG A 118 -9.12 34.99 43.30
CA ARG A 118 -9.78 36.28 43.05
C ARG A 118 -11.25 36.31 43.47
N GLN A 119 -11.91 35.16 43.52
CA GLN A 119 -13.35 35.03 43.72
C GLN A 119 -13.66 33.84 44.63
N ALA A 120 -14.69 33.97 45.45
CA ALA A 120 -15.21 32.84 46.23
C ALA A 120 -15.84 31.80 45.30
N VAL A 121 -15.49 30.52 45.49
CA VAL A 121 -15.94 29.40 44.66
C VAL A 121 -16.63 28.36 45.55
N THR A 122 -17.73 27.76 45.06
CA THR A 122 -18.44 26.69 45.76
C THR A 122 -17.66 25.38 45.76
N LEU A 123 -17.82 24.57 46.81
CA LEU A 123 -17.17 23.25 46.92
C LEU A 123 -17.53 22.32 45.76
N ASP A 124 -18.80 22.26 45.34
CA ASP A 124 -19.23 21.48 44.17
C ASP A 124 -18.55 21.90 42.85
N ARG A 125 -18.03 23.13 42.74
CA ARG A 125 -17.31 23.60 41.55
C ARG A 125 -15.82 23.24 41.63
N LEU A 126 -15.25 23.26 42.83
CA LEU A 126 -13.91 22.72 43.10
C LEU A 126 -13.85 21.21 42.86
N ASP A 127 -14.84 20.46 43.35
CA ASP A 127 -14.92 19.01 43.14
C ASP A 127 -15.09 18.66 41.65
N PHE A 128 -15.85 19.45 40.90
CA PHE A 128 -15.97 19.30 39.45
C PHE A 128 -14.64 19.51 38.74
N TRP A 129 -13.92 20.59 39.04
CA TRP A 129 -12.60 20.84 38.45
C TRP A 129 -11.59 19.77 38.83
N ASN A 130 -11.67 19.27 40.07
CA ASN A 130 -10.84 18.15 40.53
C ASN A 130 -11.17 16.87 39.75
N ALA A 131 -12.45 16.54 39.56
CA ALA A 131 -12.89 15.37 38.82
C ALA A 131 -12.40 15.38 37.35
N ILE A 132 -12.51 16.54 36.67
CA ILE A 132 -11.99 16.72 35.31
C ILE A 132 -10.47 16.53 35.26
N CYS A 133 -9.73 17.27 36.09
CA CYS A 133 -8.28 17.27 36.01
C CYS A 133 -7.65 15.94 36.48
N SER A 134 -8.31 15.21 37.39
CA SER A 134 -7.90 13.87 37.83
C SER A 134 -8.44 12.75 36.93
N SER A 135 -9.23 13.08 35.91
CA SER A 135 -9.85 12.11 34.99
C SER A 135 -10.59 10.99 35.72
N ARG A 136 -11.35 11.34 36.76
CA ARG A 136 -12.15 10.39 37.56
C ARG A 136 -13.62 10.76 37.57
N ILE A 137 -14.49 9.76 37.66
CA ILE A 137 -15.93 9.98 37.84
C ILE A 137 -16.20 10.19 39.32
N ASP A 138 -16.77 11.33 39.66
CA ASP A 138 -17.25 11.62 41.00
C ASP A 138 -18.78 11.64 41.00
N TRP A 139 -19.38 10.57 41.51
CA TRP A 139 -20.83 10.39 41.58
C TRP A 139 -21.50 11.32 42.60
N THR A 140 -20.72 12.00 43.44
CA THR A 140 -21.27 12.95 44.43
C THR A 140 -21.66 14.29 43.80
N LEU A 141 -21.22 14.56 42.58
CA LEU A 141 -21.55 15.79 41.84
C LEU A 141 -23.04 15.83 41.45
N ARG A 142 -23.70 16.96 41.70
CA ARG A 142 -25.13 17.11 41.40
C ARG A 142 -25.38 17.56 39.94
N GLY A 143 -26.45 17.01 39.36
CA GLY A 143 -27.08 17.51 38.13
C GLY A 143 -26.24 17.35 36.86
N THR A 144 -26.14 18.41 36.07
CA THR A 144 -25.51 18.43 34.73
C THR A 144 -23.99 18.23 34.73
N LYS A 145 -23.35 18.18 35.91
CA LYS A 145 -21.89 18.04 36.03
C LYS A 145 -21.40 16.62 35.75
N ILE A 146 -22.16 15.58 36.12
CA ILE A 146 -21.82 14.17 35.84
C ILE A 146 -21.71 13.91 34.33
N PRO A 147 -22.72 14.23 33.49
CA PRO A 147 -22.63 13.98 32.06
C PRO A 147 -21.51 14.79 31.39
N LEU A 148 -21.18 15.98 31.90
CA LEU A 148 -20.04 16.76 31.42
C LEU A 148 -18.69 16.10 31.74
N VAL A 149 -18.52 15.51 32.93
CA VAL A 149 -17.30 14.75 33.27
C VAL A 149 -17.19 13.50 32.40
N LEU A 150 -18.29 12.78 32.17
CA LEU A 150 -18.30 11.62 31.26
C LEU A 150 -17.95 12.01 29.83
N LEU A 151 -18.54 13.07 29.30
CA LEU A 151 -18.22 13.60 27.97
C LEU A 151 -16.74 14.00 27.88
N PHE A 152 -16.21 14.64 28.93
CA PHE A 152 -14.79 14.95 29.01
C PHE A 152 -13.94 13.67 28.96
N LEU A 153 -14.25 12.67 29.78
CA LEU A 153 -13.54 11.38 29.79
C LEU A 153 -13.55 10.67 28.43
N ILE A 154 -14.66 10.68 27.72
CA ILE A 154 -14.76 10.11 26.37
C ILE A 154 -13.91 10.91 25.39
N THR A 155 -14.04 12.25 25.39
CA THR A 155 -13.25 13.11 24.51
C THR A 155 -11.75 13.02 24.79
N THR A 156 -11.34 12.65 26.00
CA THR A 156 -9.91 12.42 26.31
C THR A 156 -9.27 11.25 25.55
N ARG A 157 -10.08 10.28 25.10
CA ARG A 157 -9.60 9.08 24.39
C ARG A 157 -9.46 9.28 22.89
N ILE A 158 -10.16 10.27 22.35
CA ILE A 158 -10.22 10.57 20.91
C ILE A 158 -8.82 10.86 20.33
N PRO A 159 -7.95 11.69 20.95
CA PRO A 159 -6.66 12.00 20.34
C PRO A 159 -5.73 10.78 20.24
N ALA A 160 -5.78 9.85 21.19
CA ALA A 160 -5.00 8.61 21.12
C ALA A 160 -5.44 7.73 19.94
N ALA A 161 -6.74 7.63 19.67
CA ALA A 161 -7.26 6.91 18.51
C ALA A 161 -6.80 7.53 17.19
N PHE A 162 -6.83 8.86 17.07
CA PHE A 162 -6.36 9.55 15.87
C PHE A 162 -4.85 9.40 15.66
N TRP A 163 -4.05 9.46 16.73
CA TRP A 163 -2.61 9.15 16.66
C TRP A 163 -2.35 7.72 16.19
N ALA A 164 -3.13 6.74 16.67
CA ALA A 164 -3.00 5.35 16.25
C ALA A 164 -3.32 5.17 14.75
N GLY A 165 -4.26 5.93 14.21
CA GLY A 165 -4.55 5.96 12.77
C GLY A 165 -3.47 6.69 11.96
N ALA A 166 -2.96 7.81 12.46
CA ALA A 166 -1.92 8.59 11.80
C ALA A 166 -0.55 7.90 11.75
N LEU A 167 -0.29 6.95 12.65
CA LEU A 167 0.94 6.15 12.71
C LEU A 167 0.77 4.75 12.10
N ALA A 168 -0.41 4.39 11.61
CA ALA A 168 -0.67 3.06 11.07
C ALA A 168 0.10 2.85 9.76
N PRO A 169 0.90 1.78 9.61
CA PRO A 169 1.49 1.44 8.32
C PRO A 169 0.39 1.06 7.34
N THR A 170 0.45 1.59 6.12
CA THR A 170 -0.47 1.28 5.03
C THR A 170 0.30 0.78 3.82
N MET A 171 -0.21 -0.29 3.22
CA MET A 171 0.36 -0.83 1.99
C MET A 171 0.14 0.16 0.87
N THR A 172 1.22 0.53 0.20
CA THR A 172 1.21 1.38 -0.99
C THR A 172 2.21 0.84 -2.01
N LYS A 173 2.20 1.44 -3.20
CA LYS A 173 3.15 1.13 -4.26
C LYS A 173 4.18 2.25 -4.33
N ALA A 174 5.46 1.90 -4.31
CA ALA A 174 6.54 2.86 -4.54
C ALA A 174 7.11 2.68 -5.94
N ASP A 175 7.22 3.79 -6.65
CA ASP A 175 7.89 3.86 -7.95
C ASP A 175 9.38 4.17 -7.73
N LEU A 176 10.25 3.22 -8.06
CA LEU A 176 11.69 3.34 -7.88
C LEU A 176 12.34 4.09 -9.06
N LYS A 177 11.95 5.34 -9.27
CA LYS A 177 12.44 6.19 -10.38
C LYS A 177 13.94 6.47 -10.37
N ARG A 178 14.65 6.21 -9.26
CA ARG A 178 16.07 6.55 -9.07
C ARG A 178 17.06 5.41 -9.35
N HIS A 179 16.59 4.21 -9.68
CA HIS A 179 17.48 3.09 -9.96
C HIS A 179 17.74 3.00 -11.46
N ASN A 180 18.99 3.19 -11.88
CA ASN A 180 19.46 2.93 -13.24
C ASN A 180 19.53 1.41 -13.46
N MET A 181 18.37 0.76 -13.50
CA MET A 181 18.28 -0.64 -13.85
C MET A 181 17.86 -0.77 -15.30
N THR A 182 18.42 -1.77 -15.95
CA THR A 182 18.11 -2.11 -17.33
C THR A 182 17.61 -3.55 -17.41
N THR A 183 16.85 -3.84 -18.46
CA THR A 183 16.55 -5.19 -18.92
C THR A 183 17.09 -5.36 -20.33
N SER A 184 17.22 -6.60 -20.76
CA SER A 184 17.74 -6.95 -22.09
C SER A 184 16.59 -7.10 -23.08
N VAL A 185 16.71 -6.49 -24.25
CA VAL A 185 15.81 -6.68 -25.41
C VAL A 185 16.62 -7.24 -26.58
N PRO A 186 16.02 -8.02 -27.50
CA PRO A 186 16.75 -8.63 -28.61
C PRO A 186 17.44 -7.58 -29.48
N ARG A 187 18.69 -7.86 -29.87
CA ARG A 187 19.43 -7.06 -30.85
C ARG A 187 19.81 -7.95 -32.02
N TYR A 188 19.60 -7.47 -33.24
CA TYR A 188 19.96 -8.19 -34.45
C TYR A 188 21.22 -7.59 -35.07
N THR A 189 22.26 -8.40 -35.22
CA THR A 189 23.48 -8.06 -35.97
C THR A 189 23.55 -8.82 -37.29
N PRO A 190 24.34 -8.37 -38.28
CA PRO A 190 24.56 -9.14 -39.51
C PRO A 190 24.98 -10.59 -39.26
N GLN A 191 25.83 -10.83 -38.25
CA GLN A 191 26.30 -12.18 -37.87
C GLN A 191 25.16 -13.08 -37.38
N SER A 192 24.28 -12.55 -36.53
CA SER A 192 23.10 -13.29 -36.07
C SER A 192 22.09 -13.56 -37.19
N LEU A 193 22.04 -12.68 -38.19
CA LEU A 193 21.17 -12.83 -39.35
C LEU A 193 21.71 -13.82 -40.38
N ASP A 194 23.03 -14.05 -40.43
CA ASP A 194 23.59 -15.12 -41.27
C ASP A 194 23.18 -16.52 -40.77
N ALA A 195 22.98 -16.66 -39.45
CA ALA A 195 22.39 -17.87 -38.86
C ALA A 195 20.87 -17.98 -39.12
N PHE A 196 20.24 -16.87 -39.50
CA PHE A 196 18.86 -16.82 -39.97
C PHE A 196 18.84 -17.11 -41.47
N SER A 197 18.70 -18.39 -41.82
CA SER A 197 18.44 -18.77 -43.20
C SER A 197 16.98 -19.22 -43.30
N PRO A 198 16.07 -18.47 -43.95
CA PRO A 198 14.72 -18.95 -44.25
C PRO A 198 14.73 -20.07 -45.31
N GLN A 199 15.86 -20.76 -45.50
CA GLN A 199 16.04 -21.79 -46.51
C GLN A 199 15.53 -23.13 -45.98
N SER A 200 14.23 -23.32 -46.20
CA SER A 200 13.45 -24.55 -46.06
C SER A 200 12.95 -24.89 -44.65
N LEU A 201 11.65 -25.19 -44.60
CA LEU A 201 10.94 -25.76 -43.45
C LEU A 201 11.57 -27.04 -42.88
N PHE A 202 12.49 -27.65 -43.62
CA PHE A 202 13.04 -28.98 -43.40
C PHE A 202 14.55 -28.99 -43.19
N ASN A 203 15.20 -27.84 -43.01
CA ASN A 203 16.64 -27.84 -42.78
C ASN A 203 16.98 -28.31 -41.36
N ILE A 204 17.30 -29.59 -41.22
CA ILE A 204 17.65 -30.22 -39.93
C ILE A 204 18.89 -29.62 -39.25
N THR A 205 19.65 -28.76 -39.95
CA THR A 205 20.84 -28.10 -39.39
C THR A 205 20.56 -26.75 -38.76
N ASP A 206 19.31 -26.28 -38.74
CA ASP A 206 18.99 -24.97 -38.16
C ASP A 206 19.31 -24.94 -36.65
N PRO A 207 19.91 -23.84 -36.15
CA PRO A 207 20.27 -23.73 -34.74
C PRO A 207 19.05 -23.84 -33.82
N MET A 208 19.10 -24.77 -32.87
CA MET A 208 18.09 -24.99 -31.84
C MET A 208 18.75 -25.29 -30.50
N ILE A 209 18.20 -24.75 -29.41
CA ILE A 209 18.58 -25.09 -28.04
C ILE A 209 17.34 -25.42 -27.22
N SER A 210 17.41 -26.51 -26.47
CA SER A 210 16.40 -26.89 -25.49
C SER A 210 16.95 -26.68 -24.08
N THR A 211 16.22 -25.93 -23.26
CA THR A 211 16.59 -25.61 -21.88
C THR A 211 15.37 -25.80 -20.97
N PRO A 212 15.52 -25.76 -19.64
CA PRO A 212 14.36 -25.73 -18.73
C PRO A 212 13.41 -24.56 -19.01
N LEU A 213 13.90 -23.48 -19.62
CA LEU A 213 13.12 -22.31 -20.03
C LEU A 213 12.34 -22.53 -21.32
N GLY A 214 12.53 -23.64 -22.04
CA GLY A 214 11.83 -23.95 -23.28
C GLY A 214 12.77 -24.26 -24.44
N ILE A 215 12.18 -24.40 -25.62
CA ILE A 215 12.85 -24.66 -26.89
C ILE A 215 12.99 -23.34 -27.64
N PHE A 216 14.21 -22.97 -28.05
CA PHE A 216 14.49 -21.75 -28.79
C PHE A 216 15.14 -22.10 -30.12
N SER A 217 14.62 -21.54 -31.21
CA SER A 217 15.01 -21.87 -32.58
C SER A 217 14.68 -20.71 -33.52
N PHE A 218 15.49 -20.56 -34.58
CA PHE A 218 15.18 -19.66 -35.70
C PHE A 218 14.20 -20.27 -36.72
N SER A 219 13.65 -21.46 -36.44
CA SER A 219 12.64 -22.14 -37.27
C SER A 219 11.39 -22.46 -36.43
N PRO A 220 10.62 -21.44 -35.99
CA PRO A 220 9.51 -21.62 -35.04
C PRO A 220 8.38 -22.49 -35.57
N VAL A 221 8.14 -22.52 -36.89
CA VAL A 221 7.12 -23.36 -37.51
C VAL A 221 7.38 -24.85 -37.24
N ARG A 222 8.65 -25.29 -37.29
CA ARG A 222 9.05 -26.68 -37.02
C ARG A 222 9.06 -26.97 -35.52
N ASP A 223 9.75 -26.14 -34.76
CA ASP A 223 10.11 -26.47 -33.37
C ASP A 223 9.07 -26.01 -32.35
N ARG A 224 8.15 -25.12 -32.74
CA ARG A 224 7.06 -24.57 -31.92
C ARG A 224 5.68 -24.70 -32.56
N PHE A 225 5.55 -25.64 -33.51
CA PHE A 225 4.33 -25.91 -34.28
C PHE A 225 3.04 -25.90 -33.42
N GLY A 226 3.00 -26.71 -32.36
CA GLY A 226 1.80 -26.85 -31.53
C GLY A 226 1.43 -25.60 -30.73
N PHE A 227 2.42 -24.78 -30.37
CA PHE A 227 2.18 -23.50 -29.69
C PHE A 227 1.49 -22.52 -30.63
N LEU A 228 2.03 -22.34 -31.84
CA LEU A 228 1.46 -21.45 -32.85
C LEU A 228 0.01 -21.84 -33.21
N LEU A 229 -0.28 -23.14 -33.35
CA LEU A 229 -1.65 -23.60 -33.60
C LEU A 229 -2.59 -23.35 -32.42
N ASN A 230 -2.12 -23.52 -31.19
CA ASN A 230 -2.96 -23.32 -30.01
C ASN A 230 -3.29 -21.83 -29.79
N ASP A 231 -2.29 -20.96 -29.96
CA ASP A 231 -2.46 -19.52 -29.80
C ASP A 231 -3.34 -18.95 -30.91
N GLY A 232 -3.14 -19.38 -32.15
CA GLY A 232 -4.02 -19.01 -33.26
C GLY A 232 -5.47 -19.48 -33.09
N ALA A 233 -5.69 -20.66 -32.49
CA ALA A 233 -7.03 -21.20 -32.22
C ALA A 233 -7.77 -20.46 -31.11
N SER A 234 -7.02 -19.76 -30.25
CA SER A 234 -7.51 -19.00 -29.11
C SER A 234 -7.18 -17.51 -29.24
N ALA A 235 -7.04 -16.98 -30.45
CA ALA A 235 -6.71 -15.57 -30.65
C ALA A 235 -7.80 -14.60 -30.16
N SER A 236 -9.04 -15.09 -30.05
CA SER A 236 -10.22 -14.31 -29.66
C SER A 236 -10.96 -14.96 -28.48
N SER A 237 -11.45 -14.13 -27.55
CA SER A 237 -12.31 -14.60 -26.45
C SER A 237 -13.74 -14.82 -26.93
N GLN A 238 -14.48 -15.74 -26.30
CA GLN A 238 -15.90 -15.94 -26.57
C GLN A 238 -16.76 -14.76 -26.09
N ASN A 239 -16.25 -13.99 -25.13
CA ASN A 239 -16.98 -12.91 -24.49
C ASN A 239 -16.39 -11.55 -24.88
N THR A 240 -17.22 -10.62 -25.36
CA THR A 240 -16.76 -9.34 -25.91
C THR A 240 -16.04 -8.46 -24.87
N SER A 241 -16.35 -8.63 -23.59
CA SER A 241 -15.73 -7.87 -22.49
C SER A 241 -14.43 -8.47 -21.95
N GLU A 242 -14.10 -9.70 -22.34
CA GLU A 242 -12.91 -10.39 -21.83
C GLU A 242 -11.72 -10.17 -22.75
N VAL A 243 -10.60 -9.79 -22.15
CA VAL A 243 -9.33 -9.66 -22.86
C VAL A 243 -8.73 -11.04 -23.06
N GLN A 244 -8.23 -11.29 -24.27
CA GLN A 244 -7.59 -12.56 -24.59
C GLN A 244 -6.35 -12.81 -23.72
N LEU A 245 -6.21 -14.05 -23.27
CA LEU A 245 -5.06 -14.53 -22.52
C LEU A 245 -4.45 -15.71 -23.27
N TYR A 246 -3.15 -15.63 -23.56
CA TYR A 246 -2.42 -16.78 -24.11
C TYR A 246 -1.03 -16.84 -23.52
N LYS A 247 -0.55 -18.07 -23.31
CA LYS A 247 0.71 -18.31 -22.62
C LYS A 247 1.85 -17.87 -23.53
N LYS A 248 2.88 -17.23 -22.98
CA LYS A 248 4.10 -16.96 -23.73
C LYS A 248 4.70 -18.29 -24.20
N ASN A 249 5.23 -18.31 -25.42
CA ASN A 249 5.76 -19.51 -26.08
C ASN A 249 7.11 -19.98 -25.54
N ASP A 250 7.17 -20.17 -24.22
CA ASP A 250 8.29 -20.74 -23.48
C ASP A 250 7.81 -21.24 -22.09
N ASN A 251 8.74 -21.71 -21.28
CA ASN A 251 8.48 -22.21 -19.93
C ASN A 251 8.78 -21.16 -18.85
N SER A 252 8.66 -19.87 -19.16
CA SER A 252 8.83 -18.79 -18.18
C SER A 252 7.61 -18.59 -17.27
N ASN A 253 6.48 -19.26 -17.58
CA ASN A 253 5.16 -19.14 -16.96
C ASN A 253 4.43 -17.81 -17.16
N PHE A 254 5.00 -16.87 -17.92
CA PHE A 254 4.30 -15.63 -18.25
C PHE A 254 3.20 -15.84 -19.30
N THR A 255 2.15 -15.03 -19.20
CA THR A 255 0.99 -15.02 -20.10
C THR A 255 0.78 -13.60 -20.63
N TYR A 256 0.49 -13.46 -21.92
CA TYR A 256 0.14 -12.17 -22.50
C TYR A 256 -1.31 -11.80 -22.14
N TYR A 257 -1.49 -10.55 -21.72
CA TYR A 257 -2.78 -9.91 -21.51
C TYR A 257 -3.10 -9.06 -22.74
N GLY A 258 -3.90 -9.61 -23.65
CA GLY A 258 -4.13 -9.07 -24.98
C GLY A 258 -3.04 -9.51 -25.97
N ARG A 259 -2.85 -8.74 -27.04
CA ARG A 259 -1.89 -9.04 -28.11
C ARG A 259 -0.44 -8.78 -27.70
N SER A 260 0.49 -9.63 -28.13
CA SER A 260 1.93 -9.44 -27.91
C SER A 260 2.58 -8.45 -28.87
N TYR A 261 2.00 -8.24 -30.07
CA TYR A 261 2.59 -7.43 -31.15
C TYR A 261 4.04 -7.81 -31.49
N GLY A 262 4.43 -9.06 -31.25
CA GLY A 262 5.80 -9.52 -31.49
C GLY A 262 6.86 -9.04 -30.50
N VAL A 263 6.48 -8.46 -29.34
CA VAL A 263 7.41 -7.93 -28.34
C VAL A 263 7.22 -8.57 -26.95
N GLY A 264 8.12 -8.26 -26.01
CA GLY A 264 8.11 -8.86 -24.67
C GLY A 264 8.74 -10.25 -24.61
N GLY A 265 9.44 -10.69 -25.67
CA GLY A 265 10.12 -11.99 -25.74
C GLY A 265 11.19 -12.18 -24.66
N SER A 266 11.78 -11.10 -24.13
CA SER A 266 12.80 -11.15 -23.08
C SER A 266 12.27 -11.44 -21.68
N VAL A 267 10.96 -11.23 -21.45
CA VAL A 267 10.33 -11.38 -20.14
C VAL A 267 10.40 -12.84 -19.70
N GLY A 268 10.84 -13.07 -18.47
CA GLY A 268 11.10 -14.38 -17.88
C GLY A 268 12.39 -15.08 -18.34
N LEU A 269 13.08 -14.55 -19.35
CA LEU A 269 14.33 -15.11 -19.89
C LEU A 269 15.56 -14.32 -19.38
N ALA A 270 15.58 -13.01 -19.61
CA ALA A 270 16.72 -12.15 -19.33
C ALA A 270 16.59 -11.31 -18.03
N ASP A 271 15.44 -11.37 -17.39
CA ASP A 271 14.99 -10.49 -16.30
C ASP A 271 14.89 -11.20 -14.93
N LYS A 272 15.26 -12.48 -14.83
CA LYS A 272 15.21 -13.26 -13.57
C LYS A 272 15.98 -12.60 -12.43
N GLN A 273 17.06 -11.90 -12.74
CA GLN A 273 17.87 -11.18 -11.76
C GLN A 273 17.15 -9.98 -11.14
N ILE A 274 16.13 -9.44 -11.81
CA ILE A 274 15.32 -8.31 -11.29
C ILE A 274 14.55 -8.77 -10.04
N GLY A 275 13.90 -9.94 -10.11
CA GLY A 275 13.13 -10.49 -8.99
C GLY A 275 13.99 -10.80 -7.76
N GLY A 276 15.23 -11.27 -7.96
CA GLY A 276 16.17 -11.54 -6.86
C GLY A 276 16.74 -10.27 -6.21
N ARG A 277 16.76 -9.13 -6.93
CA ARG A 277 17.33 -7.87 -6.43
C ARG A 277 16.33 -7.00 -5.67
N PHE A 278 15.05 -7.11 -5.98
CA PHE A 278 13.99 -6.30 -5.35
C PHE A 278 13.01 -7.18 -4.59
N GLU A 279 13.20 -7.26 -3.27
CA GLU A 279 12.24 -7.91 -2.38
C GLU A 279 10.88 -7.18 -2.46
N GLY A 280 9.81 -7.92 -2.78
CA GLY A 280 8.48 -7.35 -2.96
C GLY A 280 8.23 -6.69 -4.32
N LEU A 281 8.98 -7.06 -5.36
CA LEU A 281 8.71 -6.67 -6.75
C LEU A 281 7.27 -7.03 -7.14
N GLU A 282 6.49 -6.02 -7.52
CA GLU A 282 5.11 -6.19 -7.96
C GLU A 282 5.05 -6.21 -9.49
N SER A 283 5.66 -5.20 -10.11
CA SER A 283 5.69 -5.04 -11.56
C SER A 283 6.89 -4.22 -12.01
N PHE A 284 7.29 -4.39 -13.26
CA PHE A 284 8.21 -3.47 -13.94
C PHE A 284 7.72 -3.19 -15.35
N SER A 285 8.20 -2.11 -15.96
CA SER A 285 7.88 -1.79 -17.36
C SER A 285 9.08 -1.25 -18.10
N PHE A 286 9.13 -1.48 -19.40
CA PHE A 286 10.19 -1.01 -20.29
C PHE A 286 9.63 -0.72 -21.68
N ASN A 287 10.39 0.01 -22.48
CA ASN A 287 10.02 0.27 -23.86
C ASN A 287 10.81 -0.65 -24.78
N GLU A 288 10.10 -1.28 -25.72
CA GLU A 288 10.66 -2.15 -26.74
C GLU A 288 10.22 -1.66 -28.12
N THR A 289 11.09 -1.77 -29.12
CA THR A 289 10.70 -1.51 -30.51
C THR A 289 10.44 -2.84 -31.18
N GLY A 290 9.33 -2.94 -31.90
CA GLY A 290 8.94 -4.15 -32.61
C GLY A 290 8.14 -3.82 -33.85
N THR A 291 7.33 -4.78 -34.31
CA THR A 291 6.56 -4.67 -35.55
C THR A 291 5.09 -4.88 -35.27
N MET A 292 4.27 -3.87 -35.57
CA MET A 292 2.83 -3.96 -35.45
C MET A 292 2.27 -4.66 -36.69
N THR A 293 1.68 -5.84 -36.47
CA THR A 293 0.99 -6.61 -37.51
C THR A 293 -0.49 -6.24 -37.55
N GLU A 294 -0.96 -5.87 -38.73
CA GLU A 294 -2.39 -5.71 -39.03
C GLU A 294 -2.76 -6.63 -40.19
N VAL A 295 -3.88 -7.32 -40.05
CA VAL A 295 -4.40 -8.23 -41.07
C VAL A 295 -5.82 -7.81 -41.42
N SER A 296 -6.13 -7.71 -42.70
CA SER A 296 -7.47 -7.42 -43.20
C SER A 296 -7.85 -8.45 -44.25
N CYS A 297 -8.95 -9.18 -44.01
CA CYS A 297 -9.38 -10.27 -44.85
C CYS A 297 -10.66 -9.94 -45.62
N ILE A 298 -10.77 -10.48 -46.83
CA ILE A 298 -11.95 -10.40 -47.69
C ILE A 298 -12.25 -11.77 -48.29
N PHE A 299 -13.52 -12.01 -48.65
CA PHE A 299 -13.88 -13.09 -49.56
C PHE A 299 -13.70 -12.60 -51.00
N ASN A 300 -12.74 -13.17 -51.72
CA ASN A 300 -12.49 -12.84 -53.12
C ASN A 300 -12.80 -14.05 -54.01
N GLN A 301 -14.03 -14.11 -54.53
CA GLN A 301 -14.46 -15.19 -55.42
C GLN A 301 -13.75 -15.19 -56.78
N SER A 302 -13.06 -14.10 -57.14
CA SER A 302 -12.27 -13.99 -58.37
C SER A 302 -10.80 -14.38 -58.16
N THR A 303 -10.44 -14.95 -56.99
CA THR A 303 -9.11 -15.50 -56.75
C THR A 303 -8.85 -16.72 -57.64
N ASP A 304 -7.66 -16.80 -58.22
CA ASP A 304 -7.20 -17.96 -58.98
C ASP A 304 -6.59 -19.05 -58.08
N PHE A 305 -6.35 -18.77 -56.79
CA PHE A 305 -5.79 -19.75 -55.85
C PHE A 305 -6.83 -20.82 -55.44
N HIS A 306 -6.57 -22.08 -55.79
CA HIS A 306 -7.48 -23.21 -55.58
C HIS A 306 -6.73 -24.54 -55.33
N LEU A 307 -7.48 -25.57 -54.94
CA LEU A 307 -6.99 -26.95 -54.81
C LEU A 307 -7.27 -27.74 -56.09
N GLU A 308 -6.25 -28.39 -56.63
CA GLU A 308 -6.32 -29.28 -57.79
C GLU A 308 -5.89 -30.70 -57.38
N LEU A 309 -6.52 -31.75 -57.90
CA LEU A 309 -6.07 -33.12 -57.64
C LEU A 309 -4.79 -33.40 -58.43
N ALA A 310 -3.67 -33.57 -57.74
CA ALA A 310 -2.35 -33.80 -58.36
C ALA A 310 -2.07 -35.30 -58.57
N PHE A 311 -2.46 -36.10 -57.58
CA PHE A 311 -2.32 -37.56 -57.62
C PHE A 311 -3.52 -38.20 -56.97
N GLN A 312 -4.21 -39.05 -57.74
CA GLN A 312 -5.28 -39.89 -57.24
C GLN A 312 -4.73 -41.27 -56.90
N SER A 313 -5.00 -41.75 -55.69
CA SER A 313 -4.75 -43.13 -55.32
C SER A 313 -6.07 -43.88 -55.17
N ASP A 314 -6.25 -44.93 -55.95
CA ASP A 314 -7.38 -45.85 -55.81
C ASP A 314 -7.20 -46.84 -54.64
N GLN A 315 -6.04 -46.80 -53.97
CA GLN A 315 -5.72 -47.64 -52.83
C GLN A 315 -5.88 -46.88 -51.50
N ILE A 316 -6.60 -47.47 -50.54
CA ILE A 316 -6.82 -46.95 -49.17
C ILE A 316 -5.49 -46.64 -48.43
N THR A 317 -4.40 -47.27 -48.85
CA THR A 317 -3.06 -47.14 -48.28
C THR A 317 -2.37 -45.81 -48.63
N PHE A 318 -2.65 -45.20 -49.78
CA PHE A 318 -2.03 -43.92 -50.16
C PHE A 318 -3.07 -42.80 -50.18
N PRO A 319 -2.79 -41.64 -49.55
CA PRO A 319 -3.68 -40.49 -49.63
C PRO A 319 -3.67 -39.89 -51.05
N ASN A 320 -4.76 -39.21 -51.41
CA ASN A 320 -4.74 -38.32 -52.57
C ASN A 320 -3.84 -37.13 -52.25
N ILE A 321 -3.11 -36.67 -53.25
CA ILE A 321 -2.27 -35.48 -53.14
C ILE A 321 -2.98 -34.39 -53.91
N TYR A 322 -3.32 -33.31 -53.20
CA TYR A 322 -3.86 -32.10 -53.80
C TYR A 322 -2.73 -31.13 -54.00
N ARG A 323 -2.73 -30.42 -55.11
CA ARG A 323 -1.84 -29.32 -55.39
C ARG A 323 -2.59 -28.03 -55.12
N ALA A 324 -2.08 -27.23 -54.19
CA ALA A 324 -2.53 -25.86 -54.02
C ALA A 324 -1.82 -24.99 -55.06
N THR A 325 -2.57 -24.40 -55.98
CA THR A 325 -2.03 -23.67 -57.13
C THR A 325 -2.88 -22.45 -57.47
N GLY A 326 -2.28 -21.47 -58.15
CA GLY A 326 -2.96 -20.27 -58.64
C GLY A 326 -2.19 -18.99 -58.34
N CYS A 327 -2.48 -17.95 -59.11
CA CYS A 327 -1.78 -16.67 -59.05
C CYS A 327 -2.60 -15.60 -58.33
N PRO A 328 -1.96 -14.65 -57.64
CA PRO A 328 -2.61 -13.40 -57.28
C PRO A 328 -2.80 -12.52 -58.54
N PRO A 329 -3.82 -11.64 -58.56
CA PRO A 329 -4.23 -10.92 -59.77
C PRO A 329 -3.18 -9.93 -60.34
N TRP A 330 -2.15 -9.57 -59.56
CA TRP A 330 -1.07 -8.68 -60.01
C TRP A 330 0.13 -9.40 -60.61
N ILE A 331 0.19 -10.74 -60.55
CA ILE A 331 1.23 -11.51 -61.24
C ILE A 331 0.78 -11.72 -62.68
N GLY A 332 1.61 -11.26 -63.63
CA GLY A 332 1.31 -11.36 -65.05
C GLY A 332 1.27 -12.81 -65.56
N PRO A 333 0.53 -13.07 -66.66
CA PRO A 333 0.47 -14.39 -67.26
C PRO A 333 1.85 -14.89 -67.69
N GLY A 334 2.15 -16.17 -67.46
CA GLY A 334 3.41 -16.82 -67.82
C GLY A 334 4.51 -16.80 -66.75
N VAL A 335 4.29 -16.13 -65.62
CA VAL A 335 5.14 -16.25 -64.43
C VAL A 335 4.67 -17.45 -63.62
N GLY A 336 5.58 -18.37 -63.28
CA GLY A 336 5.22 -19.52 -62.44
C GLY A 336 4.82 -19.06 -61.04
N CYS A 337 3.56 -19.27 -60.67
CA CYS A 337 2.99 -18.75 -59.42
C CYS A 337 3.29 -19.56 -58.15
N GLY A 338 4.23 -20.52 -58.27
CA GLY A 338 4.48 -21.51 -57.23
C GLY A 338 3.29 -22.45 -57.06
N ALA A 339 3.57 -23.66 -56.61
CA ALA A 339 2.53 -24.57 -56.15
C ALA A 339 3.17 -25.51 -55.13
N PHE A 340 2.42 -25.88 -54.11
CA PHE A 340 2.84 -26.86 -53.13
C PHE A 340 1.76 -27.93 -52.97
N SER A 341 2.18 -29.09 -52.47
CA SER A 341 1.33 -30.26 -52.34
C SER A 341 0.80 -30.38 -50.92
N GLU A 342 -0.47 -30.73 -50.82
CA GLU A 342 -1.21 -30.99 -49.58
C GLU A 342 -1.79 -32.41 -49.62
N ILE A 343 -1.97 -33.00 -48.44
CA ILE A 343 -2.38 -34.42 -48.31
C ILE A 343 -3.84 -34.50 -47.88
N GLY A 344 -4.66 -35.29 -48.59
CA GLY A 344 -6.04 -35.58 -48.21
C GLY A 344 -6.46 -37.02 -48.54
N ILE A 345 -7.24 -37.69 -47.70
CA ILE A 345 -7.76 -39.04 -48.01
C ILE A 345 -8.99 -38.94 -48.88
N GLY A 346 -8.95 -39.55 -50.06
CA GLY A 346 -10.12 -39.82 -50.90
C GLY A 346 -10.70 -38.60 -51.62
N ASN A 347 -10.85 -37.46 -50.93
CA ASN A 347 -11.31 -36.20 -51.50
C ASN A 347 -10.58 -34.99 -50.86
N ASP A 348 -10.89 -33.80 -51.34
CA ASP A 348 -10.32 -32.52 -50.89
C ASP A 348 -11.00 -31.99 -49.62
N ASP A 349 -12.08 -32.63 -49.14
CA ASP A 349 -13.00 -32.06 -48.15
C ASP A 349 -12.29 -31.54 -46.88
N ASN A 350 -11.19 -32.18 -46.49
CA ASN A 350 -10.44 -31.90 -45.26
C ASN A 350 -9.15 -31.09 -45.47
N VAL A 351 -8.85 -30.67 -46.69
CA VAL A 351 -7.61 -29.95 -47.03
C VAL A 351 -7.82 -28.45 -46.85
N VAL A 352 -6.83 -27.77 -46.26
CA VAL A 352 -6.75 -26.30 -46.21
C VAL A 352 -5.32 -25.93 -46.55
N ALA A 353 -5.16 -25.11 -47.58
CA ALA A 353 -3.89 -24.61 -48.06
C ALA A 353 -3.82 -23.09 -47.90
N VAL A 354 -2.69 -22.57 -47.44
CA VAL A 354 -2.43 -21.13 -47.35
C VAL A 354 -1.21 -20.77 -48.18
N ALA A 355 -1.40 -19.96 -49.22
CA ALA A 355 -0.30 -19.41 -50.02
C ALA A 355 0.04 -17.99 -49.57
N HIS A 356 1.25 -17.55 -49.88
CA HIS A 356 1.73 -16.21 -49.58
C HIS A 356 2.36 -15.54 -50.81
N TRP A 357 2.17 -14.23 -50.94
CA TRP A 357 2.87 -13.39 -51.92
C TRP A 357 3.28 -12.08 -51.27
N GLY A 358 4.58 -11.78 -51.32
CA GLY A 358 5.10 -10.48 -50.85
C GLY A 358 4.78 -9.37 -51.84
N GLY A 359 4.55 -8.16 -51.34
CA GLY A 359 4.40 -6.98 -52.20
C GLY A 359 5.69 -6.70 -52.98
N PRO A 360 5.61 -6.26 -54.25
CA PRO A 360 6.77 -6.06 -55.11
C PRO A 360 7.73 -4.96 -54.62
N ASN A 361 7.25 -4.06 -53.74
CA ASN A 361 8.01 -2.95 -53.16
C ASN A 361 8.06 -2.99 -51.62
N ALA A 362 7.80 -4.16 -51.01
CA ALA A 362 7.79 -4.26 -49.55
C ALA A 362 9.19 -3.94 -48.99
N THR A 363 9.26 -2.96 -48.09
CA THR A 363 10.50 -2.63 -47.36
C THR A 363 10.34 -3.03 -45.90
N VAL A 364 11.43 -3.01 -45.12
CA VAL A 364 11.38 -3.25 -43.67
C VAL A 364 10.52 -2.20 -42.94
N GLN A 365 10.41 -0.99 -43.50
CA GLN A 365 9.65 0.12 -42.93
C GLN A 365 8.15 -0.04 -43.17
N ASP A 366 7.77 -0.53 -44.34
CA ASP A 366 6.38 -0.75 -44.73
C ASP A 366 6.28 -2.09 -45.48
N PHE A 367 6.27 -3.18 -44.72
CA PHE A 367 6.11 -4.51 -45.31
C PHE A 367 4.63 -4.79 -45.53
N SER A 368 4.26 -5.14 -46.75
CA SER A 368 2.91 -5.56 -47.12
C SER A 368 2.96 -6.85 -47.93
N GLY A 369 2.06 -7.79 -47.64
CA GLY A 369 1.92 -9.02 -48.38
C GLY A 369 0.50 -9.55 -48.35
N THR A 370 0.21 -10.52 -49.20
CA THR A 370 -1.11 -11.16 -49.25
C THR A 370 -0.98 -12.64 -48.93
N LEU A 371 -1.89 -13.13 -48.09
CA LEU A 371 -2.13 -14.54 -47.84
C LEU A 371 -3.45 -14.93 -48.52
N ALA A 372 -3.50 -16.07 -49.21
CA ALA A 372 -4.77 -16.61 -49.70
C ALA A 372 -5.00 -18.02 -49.18
N ILE A 373 -6.27 -18.35 -48.93
CA ILE A 373 -6.69 -19.64 -48.41
C ILE A 373 -7.54 -20.35 -49.46
N ALA A 374 -7.18 -21.58 -49.78
CA ALA A 374 -7.99 -22.52 -50.53
C ALA A 374 -8.35 -23.68 -49.62
N SER A 375 -9.62 -24.10 -49.61
CA SER A 375 -10.08 -25.12 -48.67
C SER A 375 -11.17 -26.01 -49.22
N GLY A 376 -11.18 -27.26 -48.78
CA GLY A 376 -12.23 -28.23 -49.08
C GLY A 376 -13.57 -27.99 -48.37
N LYS A 377 -14.51 -28.89 -48.63
CA LYS A 377 -15.93 -28.77 -48.20
C LYS A 377 -16.15 -28.70 -46.69
N ASN A 378 -15.28 -29.28 -45.85
CA ASN A 378 -15.45 -29.23 -44.39
C ASN A 378 -14.98 -27.90 -43.77
N TYR A 379 -14.33 -27.06 -44.57
CA TYR A 379 -13.78 -25.76 -44.20
C TYR A 379 -14.26 -24.64 -45.14
N THR A 380 -15.44 -24.77 -45.76
CA THR A 380 -15.98 -23.80 -46.75
C THR A 380 -15.95 -22.34 -46.31
N ALA A 381 -16.07 -22.07 -45.01
CA ALA A 381 -15.96 -20.73 -44.44
C ALA A 381 -14.59 -20.06 -44.65
N LEU A 382 -13.56 -20.84 -44.99
CA LEU A 382 -12.20 -20.36 -45.28
C LEU A 382 -11.96 -20.19 -46.78
N ASN A 383 -12.79 -20.80 -47.63
CA ASN A 383 -12.52 -20.88 -49.06
C ASN A 383 -12.59 -19.50 -49.71
N ASN A 384 -11.73 -19.24 -50.69
CA ASN A 384 -11.63 -17.96 -51.39
C ASN A 384 -11.36 -16.76 -50.45
N THR A 385 -10.72 -16.98 -49.31
CA THR A 385 -10.32 -15.89 -48.42
C THR A 385 -8.97 -15.34 -48.85
N GLN A 386 -8.87 -14.02 -48.95
CA GLN A 386 -7.61 -13.31 -49.15
C GLN A 386 -7.41 -12.31 -48.02
N CYS A 387 -6.23 -12.32 -47.42
CA CYS A 387 -5.86 -11.45 -46.32
C CYS A 387 -4.66 -10.59 -46.70
N ASN A 388 -4.82 -9.28 -46.64
CA ASN A 388 -3.72 -8.33 -46.72
C ASN A 388 -3.08 -8.21 -45.34
N VAL A 389 -1.76 -8.40 -45.27
CA VAL A 389 -0.95 -8.34 -44.05
C VAL A 389 -0.03 -7.14 -44.18
N THR A 390 -0.13 -6.21 -43.25
CA THR A 390 0.76 -5.05 -43.15
C THR A 390 1.54 -5.10 -41.84
N MET A 391 2.84 -4.90 -41.92
CA MET A 391 3.77 -4.98 -40.79
C MET A 391 4.56 -3.68 -40.73
N THR A 392 4.32 -2.88 -39.68
CA THR A 392 4.89 -1.54 -39.53
C THR A 392 5.71 -1.40 -38.24
N PRO A 393 6.94 -0.84 -38.26
CA PRO A 393 7.74 -0.66 -37.05
C PRO A 393 7.12 0.33 -36.07
N ARG A 394 7.04 -0.05 -34.78
CA ARG A 394 6.44 0.77 -33.72
C ARG A 394 7.14 0.57 -32.38
N LYS A 395 7.06 1.60 -31.52
CA LYS A 395 7.46 1.46 -30.10
C LYS A 395 6.30 0.96 -29.26
N PHE A 396 6.61 0.07 -28.34
CA PHE A 396 5.67 -0.51 -27.39
C PHE A 396 6.17 -0.28 -25.97
N LYS A 397 5.22 -0.10 -25.05
CA LYS A 397 5.47 -0.17 -23.62
C LYS A 397 5.05 -1.56 -23.15
N VAL A 398 6.02 -2.30 -22.63
CA VAL A 398 5.81 -3.63 -22.06
C VAL A 398 5.68 -3.49 -20.55
N ASN A 399 4.49 -3.78 -20.01
CA ASN A 399 4.20 -3.82 -18.59
C ASN A 399 4.23 -5.27 -18.13
N VAL A 400 5.07 -5.59 -17.15
CA VAL A 400 5.22 -6.93 -16.60
C VAL A 400 4.75 -6.94 -15.15
N SER A 401 3.73 -7.74 -14.86
CA SER A 401 3.25 -7.99 -13.51
C SER A 401 3.84 -9.31 -13.02
N VAL A 402 4.85 -9.24 -12.16
CA VAL A 402 5.63 -10.41 -11.74
C VAL A 402 4.80 -11.39 -10.92
N LYS A 403 3.99 -10.90 -9.96
CA LYS A 403 3.17 -11.78 -9.12
C LYS A 403 2.02 -12.46 -9.82
N ARG A 404 1.51 -11.84 -10.89
CA ARG A 404 0.43 -12.42 -11.71
C ARG A 404 0.96 -13.17 -12.92
N GLU A 405 2.27 -13.10 -13.15
CA GLU A 405 2.92 -13.67 -14.33
C GLU A 405 2.27 -13.16 -15.64
N LEU A 406 1.96 -11.86 -15.70
CA LEU A 406 1.27 -11.23 -16.85
C LEU A 406 2.17 -10.24 -17.59
N ILE A 407 2.05 -10.22 -18.91
CA ILE A 407 2.69 -9.28 -19.82
C ILE A 407 1.60 -8.51 -20.56
N GLU A 408 1.54 -7.20 -20.38
CA GLU A 408 0.65 -6.32 -21.13
C GLU A 408 1.50 -5.46 -22.06
N VAL A 409 1.16 -5.47 -23.35
CA VAL A 409 1.88 -4.71 -24.38
C VAL A 409 1.00 -3.59 -24.90
N ILE A 410 1.49 -2.36 -24.79
CA ILE A 410 0.74 -1.16 -25.18
C ILE A 410 1.48 -0.45 -26.33
N PRO A 411 0.88 -0.32 -27.53
CA PRO A 411 1.48 0.43 -28.63
C PRO A 411 1.56 1.92 -28.29
N LEU A 412 2.72 2.53 -28.54
CA LEU A 412 2.94 3.98 -28.37
C LEU A 412 2.75 4.69 -29.72
N ASN A 413 2.32 5.95 -29.71
CA ASN A 413 2.08 6.74 -30.94
C ASN A 413 3.35 7.17 -31.70
N ALA A 414 4.52 6.62 -31.36
CA ALA A 414 5.78 6.94 -32.02
C ALA A 414 6.10 5.89 -33.08
N THR A 415 6.06 6.30 -34.36
CA THR A 415 6.61 5.53 -35.48
C THR A 415 8.14 5.56 -35.43
N VAL A 416 8.78 4.48 -35.88
CA VAL A 416 10.24 4.36 -35.89
C VAL A 416 10.73 4.22 -37.33
N MET A 417 11.49 5.21 -37.82
CA MET A 417 11.96 5.26 -39.20
C MET A 417 12.92 4.12 -39.56
N ASN A 418 13.59 3.50 -38.58
CA ASN A 418 14.50 2.36 -38.78
C ASN A 418 14.15 1.28 -37.75
N GLY A 419 13.08 0.51 -38.02
CA GLY A 419 12.63 -0.58 -37.14
C GLY A 419 13.77 -1.48 -36.66
N THR A 420 13.62 -2.06 -35.47
CA THR A 420 14.62 -2.97 -34.88
C THR A 420 14.62 -4.36 -35.52
N ASN A 421 13.48 -4.82 -36.03
CA ASN A 421 13.36 -6.11 -36.68
C ASN A 421 13.87 -6.01 -38.13
N PRO A 422 14.91 -6.77 -38.51
CA PRO A 422 15.42 -6.76 -39.88
C PRO A 422 14.49 -7.53 -40.81
N GLU A 423 14.62 -7.27 -42.12
CA GLU A 423 13.78 -7.87 -43.18
C GLU A 423 13.60 -9.39 -43.05
N PRO A 424 14.65 -10.20 -42.79
CA PRO A 424 14.49 -11.64 -42.75
C PRO A 424 13.54 -12.09 -41.62
N ILE A 425 13.56 -11.42 -40.47
CA ILE A 425 12.69 -11.72 -39.33
C ILE A 425 11.23 -11.35 -39.65
N VAL A 426 11.01 -10.17 -40.22
CA VAL A 426 9.68 -9.70 -40.64
C VAL A 426 9.10 -10.65 -41.70
N ARG A 427 9.90 -10.98 -42.71
CA ARG A 427 9.50 -11.90 -43.78
C ARG A 427 9.24 -13.31 -43.25
N GLY A 428 10.08 -13.83 -42.36
CA GLY A 428 9.90 -15.13 -41.73
C GLY A 428 8.60 -15.21 -40.91
N ALA A 429 8.27 -14.15 -40.17
CA ALA A 429 7.01 -14.05 -39.44
C ALA A 429 5.82 -14.01 -40.41
N PHE A 430 5.88 -13.19 -41.46
CA PHE A 430 4.83 -13.16 -42.50
C PHE A 430 4.59 -14.52 -43.16
N THR A 431 5.65 -15.26 -43.50
CA THR A 431 5.53 -16.57 -44.13
C THR A 431 5.08 -17.67 -43.18
N THR A 432 5.06 -17.43 -41.86
CA THR A 432 4.76 -18.47 -40.85
C THR A 432 3.42 -19.14 -41.09
N MET A 433 2.38 -18.38 -41.49
CA MET A 433 1.05 -18.95 -41.72
C MET A 433 1.02 -19.92 -42.91
N ALA A 434 1.68 -19.57 -44.01
CA ALA A 434 1.78 -20.44 -45.19
C ALA A 434 2.65 -21.67 -44.90
N SER A 435 3.80 -21.44 -44.25
CA SER A 435 4.68 -22.49 -43.77
C SER A 435 4.00 -23.47 -42.81
N LEU A 436 3.12 -22.99 -41.93
CA LEU A 436 2.30 -23.83 -41.07
C LEU A 436 1.36 -24.70 -41.89
N SER A 437 0.74 -24.16 -42.96
CA SER A 437 -0.13 -24.94 -43.84
C SER A 437 0.59 -26.16 -44.41
N GLU A 438 1.79 -25.96 -44.96
CA GLU A 438 2.57 -27.02 -45.60
C GLU A 438 2.94 -28.17 -44.65
N VAL A 439 3.07 -27.90 -43.34
CA VAL A 439 3.42 -28.93 -42.33
C VAL A 439 2.23 -29.37 -41.47
N ALA A 440 1.09 -28.67 -41.51
CA ALA A 440 -0.08 -28.90 -40.67
C ALA A 440 -1.11 -29.87 -41.26
N SER A 441 -0.87 -30.38 -42.47
CA SER A 441 -1.78 -31.31 -43.12
C SER A 441 -1.63 -32.72 -42.56
N THR A 442 -2.73 -33.24 -42.03
CA THR A 442 -2.81 -34.64 -41.59
C THR A 442 -3.67 -35.45 -42.56
N LYS A 443 -3.58 -36.78 -42.48
CA LYS A 443 -4.39 -37.69 -43.30
C LYS A 443 -5.90 -37.37 -43.23
N PHE A 444 -6.42 -36.93 -42.08
CA PHE A 444 -7.87 -36.85 -41.83
C PHE A 444 -8.42 -35.44 -41.69
N THR A 445 -7.61 -34.48 -41.24
CA THR A 445 -8.04 -33.10 -40.98
C THR A 445 -6.91 -32.12 -41.24
N SER A 446 -7.25 -30.87 -41.50
CA SER A 446 -6.25 -29.79 -41.54
C SER A 446 -6.09 -29.20 -40.14
N ALA A 447 -4.89 -29.27 -39.57
CA ALA A 447 -4.65 -28.68 -38.24
C ALA A 447 -4.73 -27.14 -38.29
N ILE A 448 -4.27 -26.52 -39.38
CA ILE A 448 -4.45 -25.07 -39.62
C ILE A 448 -5.92 -24.71 -39.88
N GLY A 449 -6.66 -25.57 -40.60
CA GLY A 449 -8.09 -25.42 -40.79
C GLY A 449 -8.87 -25.48 -39.48
N ASN A 450 -8.52 -26.42 -38.60
CA ASN A 450 -9.11 -26.54 -37.27
C ASN A 450 -8.77 -25.35 -36.38
N MET A 451 -7.53 -24.87 -36.41
CA MET A 451 -7.11 -23.66 -35.71
C MET A 451 -7.98 -22.45 -36.10
N LEU A 452 -8.06 -22.14 -37.40
CA LEU A 452 -8.85 -21.01 -37.89
C LEU A 452 -10.34 -21.18 -37.56
N LYS A 453 -10.89 -22.39 -37.75
CA LYS A 453 -12.28 -22.70 -37.45
C LYS A 453 -12.62 -22.53 -35.97
N ASN A 454 -11.72 -22.93 -35.07
CA ASN A 454 -11.89 -22.76 -33.63
C ASN A 454 -11.92 -21.28 -33.24
N ASN A 455 -11.04 -20.46 -33.82
CA ASN A 455 -11.06 -19.04 -33.51
C ASN A 455 -12.28 -18.31 -34.11
N ILE A 456 -12.67 -18.67 -35.33
CA ILE A 456 -13.93 -18.20 -35.94
C ILE A 456 -15.11 -18.51 -35.01
N TYR A 457 -15.15 -19.73 -34.44
CA TYR A 457 -16.19 -20.10 -33.49
C TYR A 457 -16.22 -19.17 -32.27
N ASN A 458 -15.06 -18.86 -31.68
CA ASN A 458 -14.98 -17.91 -30.57
C ASN A 458 -15.52 -16.53 -30.94
N VAL A 459 -15.17 -16.00 -32.11
CA VAL A 459 -15.65 -14.70 -32.58
C VAL A 459 -17.15 -14.73 -32.88
N VAL A 460 -17.66 -15.81 -33.47
CA VAL A 460 -19.10 -15.97 -33.78
C VAL A 460 -19.95 -15.98 -32.51
N LEU A 461 -19.45 -16.57 -31.42
CA LEU A 461 -20.11 -16.58 -30.12
C LEU A 461 -20.20 -15.20 -29.46
N GLN A 462 -19.35 -14.24 -29.85
CA GLN A 462 -19.42 -12.88 -29.32
C GLN A 462 -20.74 -12.22 -29.74
N GLN A 463 -21.43 -11.63 -28.76
CA GLN A 463 -22.71 -10.93 -28.97
C GLN A 463 -22.46 -9.52 -29.54
N THR A 464 -22.02 -9.44 -30.80
CA THR A 464 -21.86 -8.19 -31.56
C THR A 464 -22.91 -8.06 -32.66
N SER A 465 -23.19 -6.83 -33.10
CA SER A 465 -24.14 -6.54 -34.19
C SER A 465 -23.57 -6.75 -35.61
N GLU A 466 -22.45 -7.45 -35.74
CA GLU A 466 -21.77 -7.69 -37.02
C GLU A 466 -22.42 -8.85 -37.78
N SER A 467 -22.31 -8.83 -39.12
CA SER A 467 -22.75 -9.97 -39.95
C SER A 467 -21.87 -11.20 -39.74
N ASN A 468 -22.41 -12.39 -39.99
CA ASN A 468 -21.66 -13.64 -39.87
C ASN A 468 -20.38 -13.65 -40.73
N ASP A 469 -20.45 -13.16 -41.97
CA ASP A 469 -19.28 -13.08 -42.86
C ASP A 469 -18.19 -12.17 -42.28
N THR A 470 -18.58 -11.06 -41.66
CA THR A 470 -17.65 -10.14 -40.98
C THR A 470 -16.98 -10.82 -39.79
N LYS A 471 -17.75 -11.60 -39.01
CA LYS A 471 -17.22 -12.36 -37.87
C LYS A 471 -16.25 -13.46 -38.32
N ILE A 472 -16.53 -14.13 -39.44
CA ILE A 472 -15.65 -15.14 -40.03
C ILE A 472 -14.32 -14.50 -40.47
N LEU A 473 -14.38 -13.44 -41.28
CA LEU A 473 -13.18 -12.75 -41.76
C LEU A 473 -12.36 -12.15 -40.61
N ARG A 474 -13.03 -11.63 -39.57
CA ARG A 474 -12.36 -11.18 -38.34
C ARG A 474 -11.68 -12.32 -37.60
N GLY A 475 -12.35 -13.46 -37.40
CA GLY A 475 -11.76 -14.63 -36.75
C GLY A 475 -10.51 -15.15 -37.47
N ILE A 476 -10.52 -15.11 -38.81
CA ILE A 476 -9.33 -15.44 -39.62
C ILE A 476 -8.22 -14.40 -39.42
N SER A 477 -8.57 -13.11 -39.50
CA SER A 477 -7.62 -12.01 -39.32
C SER A 477 -6.94 -12.05 -37.94
N GLU A 478 -7.72 -12.18 -36.86
CA GLU A 478 -7.21 -12.21 -35.49
C GLU A 478 -6.30 -13.42 -35.25
N ALA A 479 -6.66 -14.60 -35.77
CA ALA A 479 -5.81 -15.79 -35.69
C ALA A 479 -4.48 -15.60 -36.43
N MET A 480 -4.51 -15.07 -37.66
CA MET A 480 -3.29 -14.80 -38.43
C MET A 480 -2.41 -13.73 -37.76
N GLN A 481 -3.00 -12.72 -37.13
CA GLN A 481 -2.28 -11.70 -36.36
C GLN A 481 -1.53 -12.33 -35.19
N VAL A 482 -2.20 -13.15 -34.37
CA VAL A 482 -1.58 -13.79 -33.20
C VAL A 482 -0.46 -14.74 -33.62
N VAL A 483 -0.67 -15.58 -34.64
CA VAL A 483 0.37 -16.49 -35.15
C VAL A 483 1.60 -15.72 -35.65
N THR A 484 1.40 -14.60 -36.35
CA THR A 484 2.49 -13.75 -36.86
C THR A 484 3.23 -13.06 -35.71
N ASP A 485 2.49 -12.53 -34.74
CA ASP A 485 3.04 -11.90 -33.55
C ASP A 485 3.83 -12.92 -32.71
N ASP A 486 3.36 -14.16 -32.58
CA ASP A 486 4.05 -15.21 -31.84
C ASP A 486 5.30 -15.74 -32.54
N ALA A 487 5.31 -15.73 -33.88
CA ALA A 487 6.53 -15.97 -34.63
C ALA A 487 7.59 -14.90 -34.32
N LEU A 488 7.22 -13.62 -34.27
CA LEU A 488 8.12 -12.53 -33.88
C LEU A 488 8.62 -12.69 -32.42
N VAL A 489 7.73 -13.08 -31.48
CA VAL A 489 8.13 -13.40 -30.10
C VAL A 489 9.09 -14.61 -30.06
N ALA A 490 8.88 -15.61 -30.92
CA ALA A 490 9.78 -16.76 -30.99
C ALA A 490 11.16 -16.38 -31.53
N TYR A 491 11.22 -15.56 -32.59
CA TYR A 491 12.49 -15.05 -33.13
C TYR A 491 13.24 -14.17 -32.13
N SER A 492 12.55 -13.27 -31.42
CA SER A 492 13.18 -12.46 -30.37
C SER A 492 13.71 -13.30 -29.21
N SER A 493 12.95 -14.32 -28.78
CA SER A 493 13.38 -15.25 -27.74
C SER A 493 14.58 -16.08 -28.19
N ALA A 494 14.59 -16.54 -29.44
CA ALA A 494 15.71 -17.25 -30.06
C ALA A 494 16.96 -16.38 -30.13
N GLN A 495 16.83 -15.11 -30.52
CA GLN A 495 17.94 -14.15 -30.54
C GLN A 495 18.62 -14.02 -29.17
N LEU A 496 17.82 -13.95 -28.10
CA LEU A 496 18.35 -13.83 -26.73
C LEU A 496 19.02 -15.12 -26.24
N MET A 497 18.47 -16.28 -26.59
CA MET A 497 18.91 -17.56 -26.03
C MET A 497 19.99 -18.26 -26.86
N LEU A 498 19.94 -18.15 -28.19
CA LEU A 498 20.90 -18.74 -29.13
C LEU A 498 22.05 -17.78 -29.44
N ALA A 499 21.74 -16.59 -29.96
CA ALA A 499 22.77 -15.63 -30.35
C ALA A 499 23.37 -14.88 -29.13
N LYS A 500 22.62 -14.79 -28.02
CA LYS A 500 23.01 -14.06 -26.81
C LYS A 500 23.30 -12.58 -27.08
N GLU A 501 22.64 -12.02 -28.09
CA GLU A 501 22.76 -10.62 -28.47
C GLU A 501 21.56 -9.83 -27.95
N SER A 502 21.83 -8.75 -27.22
CA SER A 502 20.79 -7.90 -26.67
C SER A 502 21.25 -6.47 -26.48
N ASP A 503 20.29 -5.54 -26.47
CA ASP A 503 20.48 -4.16 -26.04
C ASP A 503 19.88 -3.97 -24.64
N GLN A 504 20.50 -3.08 -23.85
CA GLN A 504 20.05 -2.77 -22.49
C GLN A 504 19.10 -1.58 -22.53
N VAL A 505 17.86 -1.77 -22.08
CA VAL A 505 16.84 -0.71 -22.01
C VAL A 505 16.47 -0.40 -20.56
N PRO A 506 16.27 0.88 -20.21
CA PRO A 506 15.92 1.26 -18.84
C PRO A 506 14.55 0.72 -18.45
N ILE A 507 14.41 0.33 -17.18
CA ILE A 507 13.16 -0.17 -16.61
C ILE A 507 12.59 0.76 -15.55
N HIS A 508 11.26 0.82 -15.47
CA HIS A 508 10.51 1.45 -14.41
C HIS A 508 9.98 0.39 -13.45
N ILE A 509 10.41 0.42 -12.20
CA ILE A 509 10.14 -0.64 -11.21
C ILE A 509 9.12 -0.15 -10.19
N VAL A 510 8.12 -1.00 -9.92
CA VAL A 510 7.12 -0.80 -8.89
C VAL A 510 7.25 -1.91 -7.85
N VAL A 511 7.51 -1.52 -6.61
CA VAL A 511 7.62 -2.43 -5.47
C VAL A 511 6.51 -2.17 -4.45
N ASN A 512 6.17 -3.21 -3.70
CA ASN A 512 5.36 -3.04 -2.51
C ASN A 512 6.12 -2.21 -1.47
N ALA A 513 5.44 -1.21 -0.93
CA ALA A 513 6.02 -0.30 0.04
C ALA A 513 5.02 0.00 1.16
N LEU A 514 5.52 0.56 2.25
CA LEU A 514 4.70 1.01 3.37
C LEU A 514 4.76 2.53 3.48
N SER A 515 3.60 3.15 3.53
CA SER A 515 3.44 4.55 3.92
C SER A 515 2.96 4.61 5.37
N ILE A 516 3.45 5.56 6.15
CA ILE A 516 3.00 5.76 7.53
C ILE A 516 1.79 6.70 7.53
N GLY A 517 0.67 6.20 8.04
CA GLY A 517 -0.57 6.93 8.20
C GLY A 517 -1.34 7.12 6.91
N THR A 518 -2.57 7.62 7.07
CA THR A 518 -3.41 8.08 5.95
C THR A 518 -3.73 9.55 6.13
N GLY A 519 -3.92 10.24 5.00
CA GLY A 519 -4.15 11.68 4.95
C GLY A 519 -5.19 12.20 5.96
N PRO A 520 -6.40 11.61 6.04
CA PRO A 520 -7.44 12.09 6.95
C PRO A 520 -7.00 12.12 8.42
N TYR A 521 -6.29 11.09 8.89
CA TYR A 521 -5.82 11.02 10.28
C TYR A 521 -4.67 12.00 10.54
N ILE A 522 -3.73 12.14 9.60
CA ILE A 522 -2.60 13.08 9.70
C ILE A 522 -3.10 14.54 9.74
N TYR A 523 -4.08 14.90 8.91
CA TYR A 523 -4.67 16.23 8.97
C TYR A 523 -5.43 16.46 10.29
N THR A 524 -6.18 15.45 10.76
CA THR A 524 -6.96 15.57 12.00
C THR A 524 -6.07 15.76 13.23
N ILE A 525 -5.00 14.97 13.39
CA ILE A 525 -4.05 15.15 14.52
C ILE A 525 -3.36 16.50 14.46
N THR A 526 -3.09 17.02 13.26
CA THR A 526 -2.45 18.34 13.10
C THR A 526 -3.41 19.44 13.51
N THR A 527 -4.68 19.34 13.12
CA THR A 527 -5.74 20.25 13.55
C THR A 527 -5.89 20.23 15.07
N ILE A 528 -5.96 19.05 15.69
CA ILE A 528 -6.03 18.90 17.16
C ILE A 528 -4.81 19.54 17.83
N ASN A 529 -3.60 19.25 17.35
CA ASN A 529 -2.36 19.83 17.88
C ASN A 529 -2.38 21.36 17.80
N THR A 530 -2.82 21.91 16.66
CA THR A 530 -2.93 23.35 16.42
C THR A 530 -3.97 23.98 17.35
N LEU A 531 -5.14 23.35 17.52
CA LEU A 531 -6.19 23.83 18.42
C LEU A 531 -5.73 23.85 19.89
N VAL A 532 -5.03 22.80 20.35
CA VAL A 532 -4.47 22.75 21.71
C VAL A 532 -3.41 23.84 21.89
N LEU A 533 -2.55 24.06 20.90
CA LEU A 533 -1.53 25.11 20.94
C LEU A 533 -2.16 26.52 20.97
N LEU A 534 -3.19 26.76 20.14
CA LEU A 534 -3.96 28.00 20.17
C LEU A 534 -4.67 28.19 21.51
N LEU A 535 -5.21 27.13 22.11
CA LEU A 535 -5.82 27.18 23.44
C LEU A 535 -4.80 27.59 24.51
N VAL A 536 -3.59 27.01 24.48
CA VAL A 536 -2.49 27.39 25.40
C VAL A 536 -2.11 28.86 25.23
N ILE A 537 -1.93 29.33 23.99
CA ILE A 537 -1.60 30.72 23.70
C ILE A 537 -2.71 31.66 24.17
N PHE A 538 -3.96 31.34 23.84
CA PHE A 538 -5.12 32.12 24.22
C PHE A 538 -5.24 32.25 25.74
N GLU A 539 -5.13 31.13 26.47
CA GLU A 539 -5.20 31.14 27.93
C GLU A 539 -3.98 31.81 28.57
N ALA A 540 -2.79 31.67 27.99
CA ALA A 540 -1.61 32.41 28.40
C ALA A 540 -1.84 33.93 28.24
N VAL A 541 -2.35 34.40 27.11
CA VAL A 541 -2.62 35.82 26.88
C VAL A 541 -3.71 36.33 27.82
N ARG A 542 -4.85 35.61 27.92
CA ARG A 542 -6.00 35.95 28.76
C ARG A 542 -5.63 36.09 30.24
N THR A 543 -4.75 35.23 30.73
CA THR A 543 -4.30 35.23 32.13
C THR A 543 -3.01 36.01 32.36
N LYS A 544 -2.47 36.69 31.34
CA LYS A 544 -1.17 37.38 31.37
C LYS A 544 -0.02 36.47 31.82
N GLY A 545 0.04 35.26 31.27
CA GLY A 545 1.00 34.21 31.58
C GLY A 545 0.78 33.60 32.97
N TRP A 546 -0.50 33.44 33.36
CA TRP A 546 -0.91 33.02 34.70
C TRP A 546 -0.23 33.82 35.82
N LYS A 547 -0.04 35.14 35.59
CA LYS A 547 0.58 36.02 36.58
C LYS A 547 -0.35 36.13 37.80
N GLY A 548 0.20 35.83 38.97
CA GLY A 548 -0.57 35.77 40.22
C GLY A 548 -1.15 34.38 40.54
N MET A 549 -0.71 33.32 39.86
CA MET A 549 -1.12 31.96 40.22
C MET A 549 -0.61 31.58 41.62
N PRO A 550 -1.50 31.26 42.57
CA PRO A 550 -1.09 30.87 43.92
C PRO A 550 -0.42 29.49 43.89
N ARG A 551 0.47 29.25 44.86
CA ARG A 551 1.05 27.91 45.11
C ARG A 551 0.02 26.88 45.56
N PHE A 552 -1.14 27.34 46.02
CA PHE A 552 -2.28 26.49 46.35
C PHE A 552 -2.69 25.63 45.16
N ASN A 553 -2.81 24.32 45.37
CA ASN A 553 -3.28 23.36 44.39
C ASN A 553 -4.40 22.51 45.00
N TYR A 554 -5.65 22.79 44.66
CA TYR A 554 -6.80 22.03 45.17
C TYR A 554 -6.78 20.55 44.75
N MET A 555 -6.04 20.17 43.70
CA MET A 555 -5.86 18.77 43.31
C MET A 555 -4.88 18.01 44.22
N SER A 556 -4.06 18.73 44.99
CA SER A 556 -3.12 18.13 45.92
C SER A 556 -3.75 18.11 47.31
N LEU A 557 -4.09 16.91 47.79
CA LEU A 557 -4.55 16.70 49.18
C LEU A 557 -3.63 17.39 50.19
N LYS A 558 -2.32 17.29 49.99
CA LYS A 558 -1.29 17.97 50.79
C LYS A 558 -1.49 19.49 50.81
N SER A 559 -1.73 20.09 49.65
CA SER A 559 -1.99 21.53 49.57
C SER A 559 -3.33 21.92 50.18
N THR A 560 -4.37 21.11 50.00
CA THR A 560 -5.69 21.37 50.58
C THR A 560 -5.66 21.30 52.10
N VAL A 561 -5.05 20.26 52.68
CA VAL A 561 -4.93 20.09 54.13
C VAL A 561 -4.04 21.16 54.75
N VAL A 562 -2.89 21.46 54.16
CA VAL A 562 -2.01 22.51 54.68
C VAL A 562 -2.68 23.88 54.59
N SER A 563 -3.35 24.20 53.48
CA SER A 563 -3.98 25.52 53.33
C SER A 563 -5.23 25.68 54.19
N SER A 564 -6.05 24.63 54.35
CA SER A 564 -7.20 24.66 55.26
C SER A 564 -6.77 24.72 56.73
N SER A 565 -5.66 24.06 57.08
CA SER A 565 -5.12 24.10 58.44
C SER A 565 -4.37 25.38 58.78
N MET A 566 -3.81 26.11 57.80
CA MET A 566 -3.25 27.45 58.01
C MET A 566 -4.35 28.48 58.31
N GLY A 567 -5.56 28.28 57.76
CA GLY A 567 -6.74 29.09 58.08
C GLY A 567 -7.44 28.71 59.39
N GLY A 568 -7.04 27.62 60.05
CA GLY A 568 -7.62 27.14 61.31
C GLY A 568 -6.59 27.03 62.45
N GLU A 569 -7.04 27.02 63.71
CA GLU A 569 -6.09 27.11 64.85
C GLU A 569 -5.39 25.79 65.23
N THR A 570 -5.87 24.63 64.76
CA THR A 570 -5.55 23.33 65.40
C THR A 570 -4.37 22.58 64.77
N VAL A 571 -4.29 22.49 63.43
CA VAL A 571 -3.26 21.69 62.74
C VAL A 571 -2.11 22.55 62.24
N GLY A 572 -2.38 23.72 61.66
CA GLY A 572 -1.34 24.62 61.13
C GLY A 572 -0.45 25.16 62.23
N ARG A 573 -1.05 25.69 63.31
CA ARG A 573 -0.29 26.25 64.45
C ARG A 573 0.60 25.21 65.13
N LYS A 574 0.07 23.99 65.33
CA LYS A 574 0.85 22.89 65.93
C LYS A 574 1.97 22.42 65.01
N ALA A 575 1.74 22.33 63.70
CA ALA A 575 2.79 21.99 62.74
C ALA A 575 3.90 23.04 62.72
N GLU A 576 3.54 24.33 62.81
CA GLU A 576 4.48 25.44 62.93
C GLU A 576 5.29 25.38 64.24
N GLU A 577 4.63 25.14 65.38
CA GLU A 577 5.27 24.97 66.69
C GLU A 577 6.26 23.79 66.68
N ILE A 578 5.91 22.66 66.07
CA ILE A 578 6.80 21.48 65.96
C ILE A 578 8.03 21.81 65.12
N HIS A 579 7.85 22.44 63.96
CA HIS A 579 9.00 22.79 63.10
C HIS A 579 9.88 23.85 63.76
N LYS A 580 9.29 24.86 64.41
CA LYS A 580 10.04 25.84 65.22
C LYS A 580 10.83 25.17 66.35
N SER A 581 10.24 24.20 67.05
CA SER A 581 10.91 23.45 68.12
C SER A 581 12.07 22.58 67.62
N ALA A 582 12.06 22.21 66.34
CA ALA A 582 13.15 21.50 65.67
C ALA A 582 14.18 22.45 65.02
N GLY A 583 14.12 23.75 65.30
CA GLY A 583 15.02 24.76 64.72
C GLY A 583 14.74 25.06 63.24
N GLN A 584 13.58 24.68 62.72
CA GLN A 584 13.23 24.83 61.31
C GLN A 584 12.08 25.82 61.11
N THR A 585 12.24 26.75 60.18
CA THR A 585 11.15 27.64 59.76
C THR A 585 10.20 26.90 58.80
N TRP A 586 8.91 26.88 59.13
CA TRP A 586 7.84 26.36 58.27
C TRP A 586 7.03 27.50 57.68
N THR A 587 6.83 27.48 56.37
CA THR A 587 6.15 28.58 55.65
C THR A 587 4.73 28.23 55.22
N GLY A 588 4.20 27.07 55.63
CA GLY A 588 2.91 26.57 55.13
C GLY A 588 2.92 26.19 53.64
N ASN A 589 4.08 26.14 53.00
CA ASN A 589 4.18 25.81 51.58
C ASN A 589 3.96 24.31 51.34
N ALA A 590 2.87 23.95 50.67
CA ALA A 590 2.52 22.57 50.33
C ALA A 590 3.61 21.80 49.56
N LYS A 591 4.46 22.47 48.80
CA LYS A 591 5.57 21.84 48.05
C LYS A 591 6.81 21.58 48.91
N ASP A 592 6.86 22.09 50.14
CA ASP A 592 7.98 21.81 51.05
C ASP A 592 8.05 20.29 51.31
N ARG A 593 9.25 19.71 51.18
CA ARG A 593 9.50 18.28 51.41
C ARG A 593 9.12 17.90 52.84
N LYS A 594 9.26 18.84 53.78
CA LYS A 594 8.91 18.69 55.21
C LYS A 594 7.43 18.37 55.43
N ASN A 595 6.55 18.93 54.62
CA ASN A 595 5.10 18.70 54.74
C ASN A 595 4.70 17.25 54.40
N GLY A 596 5.57 16.47 53.76
CA GLY A 596 5.34 15.04 53.53
C GLY A 596 5.40 14.21 54.81
N ASN A 597 6.03 14.74 55.85
CA ASN A 597 6.21 14.06 57.14
C ASN A 597 5.13 14.43 58.17
N ILE A 598 4.12 15.21 57.79
CA ILE A 598 3.04 15.63 58.69
C ILE A 598 2.01 14.48 58.76
N ALA A 599 2.06 13.69 59.83
CA ALA A 599 1.09 12.64 60.10
C ALA A 599 -0.24 13.23 60.60
N VAL A 600 -1.33 12.95 59.89
CA VAL A 600 -2.68 13.38 60.25
C VAL A 600 -3.59 12.18 60.55
N ARG A 601 -4.45 12.32 61.55
CA ARG A 601 -5.46 11.33 61.98
C ARG A 601 -6.83 11.98 62.03
N LEU A 602 -7.84 11.27 61.53
CA LEU A 602 -9.24 11.70 61.59
C LEU A 602 -9.76 11.53 63.04
N LYS A 603 -10.29 12.60 63.63
CA LYS A 603 -10.87 12.62 64.98
C LYS A 603 -12.25 13.28 64.95
N ARG A 604 -13.17 12.80 65.79
CA ARG A 604 -14.51 13.39 65.95
C ARG A 604 -14.46 14.48 67.02
N THR A 605 -14.69 15.73 66.63
CA THR A 605 -14.73 16.91 67.52
C THR A 605 -15.94 17.77 67.14
N GLY A 606 -17.15 17.30 67.43
CA GLY A 606 -18.42 17.90 66.95
C GLY A 606 -18.75 17.63 65.47
N GLY A 607 -17.73 17.30 64.66
CA GLY A 607 -17.78 16.77 63.31
C GLY A 607 -16.51 15.95 63.01
N LEU A 608 -16.30 15.47 61.79
CA LEU A 608 -15.04 14.83 61.40
C LEU A 608 -13.99 15.89 61.09
N ALA A 609 -12.87 15.88 61.82
CA ALA A 609 -11.76 16.81 61.62
C ALA A 609 -10.43 16.05 61.52
N LEU A 610 -9.51 16.54 60.70
CA LEU A 610 -8.13 16.05 60.69
C LEU A 610 -7.35 16.71 61.84
N THR A 611 -6.62 15.91 62.59
CA THR A 611 -5.78 16.33 63.71
C THR A 611 -4.38 15.74 63.54
N LEU A 612 -3.34 16.34 64.11
CA LEU A 612 -2.00 15.75 64.07
C LEU A 612 -1.98 14.45 64.88
N ASN A 613 -1.26 13.44 64.38
CA ASN A 613 -1.05 12.21 65.11
C ASN A 613 -0.05 12.46 66.25
N ASN A 614 -0.55 12.61 67.48
CA ASN A 614 0.27 12.93 68.65
C ASN A 614 1.17 11.77 69.11
N ASP A 615 0.90 10.54 68.66
CA ASP A 615 1.58 9.33 69.16
C ASP A 615 3.04 9.23 68.70
N GLU A 616 3.39 9.75 67.50
CA GLU A 616 4.79 9.91 67.06
C GLU A 616 5.53 11.06 67.78
N ILE A 617 4.79 12.05 68.28
CA ILE A 617 5.33 13.28 68.89
C ILE A 617 5.78 13.00 70.34
N GLY A 618 5.06 12.11 71.05
CA GLY A 618 5.47 11.63 72.38
C GLY A 618 6.75 10.80 72.34
N GLN A 619 6.90 9.92 71.34
CA GLN A 619 8.09 9.08 71.19
C GLN A 619 9.35 9.86 70.82
N LYS A 620 9.27 10.90 69.98
CA LYS A 620 10.46 11.73 69.65
C LYS A 620 10.93 12.62 70.81
N ARG A 621 10.02 13.08 71.68
CA ARG A 621 10.42 13.78 72.92
C ARG A 621 11.03 12.83 73.95
N ALA A 622 10.60 11.58 74.01
CA ALA A 622 11.17 10.57 74.90
C ALA A 622 12.58 10.12 74.45
N SER A 623 12.82 9.96 73.13
CA SER A 623 14.14 9.55 72.63
C SER A 623 15.17 10.68 72.62
N GLN A 624 14.76 11.95 72.50
CA GLN A 624 15.68 13.09 72.54
C GLN A 624 16.06 13.51 73.98
N ALA A 625 15.29 13.09 74.99
CA ALA A 625 15.64 13.25 76.41
C ALA A 625 16.55 12.12 76.95
N SER A 626 16.68 11.01 76.23
CA SER A 626 17.48 9.82 76.61
C SER A 626 18.91 9.85 76.05
N GLY A 627 19.32 10.90 75.34
CA GLY A 627 20.61 10.98 74.65
C GLY A 627 21.74 11.68 75.42
N TYR A 628 21.79 11.50 76.75
CA TYR A 628 22.92 11.90 77.59
C TYR A 628 23.35 10.70 78.45
N GLU A 629 23.96 9.71 77.81
CA GLU A 629 24.78 8.71 78.50
C GLU A 629 26.23 8.88 78.06
N MET A 630 27.12 9.01 79.05
CA MET A 630 28.57 9.13 78.89
C MET A 630 29.16 7.86 78.24
N PRO A 631 30.26 7.98 77.49
CA PRO A 631 30.95 6.81 76.94
C PRO A 631 31.73 6.12 78.05
N ASP A 632 31.40 4.87 78.35
CA ASP A 632 32.25 4.01 79.17
C ASP A 632 33.14 3.13 78.28
N TRP A 633 34.40 3.09 78.68
CA TRP A 633 35.53 2.39 78.09
C TRP A 633 35.54 0.95 78.61
N ASN A 634 35.50 -0.05 77.72
CA ASN A 634 36.48 -1.15 77.63
C ASN A 634 35.96 -2.47 77.01
N SER A 635 36.91 -3.07 76.30
CA SER A 635 37.19 -4.49 76.08
C SER A 635 36.23 -5.35 75.23
N ASP A 636 36.67 -5.56 73.99
CA ASP A 636 37.03 -6.87 73.41
C ASP A 636 36.52 -8.15 74.11
N ARG A 637 35.73 -8.94 73.38
CA ARG A 637 36.17 -10.23 72.78
C ARG A 637 34.99 -11.03 72.19
N ASN A 638 35.25 -11.56 70.99
CA ASN A 638 34.92 -12.90 70.51
C ASN A 638 33.44 -13.31 70.23
N SER A 639 33.17 -13.44 68.92
CA SER A 639 33.05 -14.73 68.21
C SER A 639 31.68 -15.21 67.69
N VAL A 640 31.78 -15.80 66.48
CA VAL A 640 30.93 -16.82 65.82
C VAL A 640 29.58 -16.33 65.23
N ARG A 641 29.38 -16.19 63.91
CA ARG A 641 29.28 -17.14 62.75
C ARG A 641 27.82 -17.55 62.44
N SER A 642 27.53 -17.61 61.13
CA SER A 642 26.36 -18.19 60.41
C SER A 642 25.07 -17.34 60.43
N GLY A 643 24.27 -17.22 59.37
CA GLY A 643 24.19 -17.86 58.05
C GLY A 643 23.02 -17.19 57.27
N TRP A 644 23.19 -16.93 55.98
CA TRP A 644 22.36 -17.44 54.88
C TRP A 644 20.83 -17.40 55.09
N CYS A 645 20.18 -16.45 54.40
CA CYS A 645 19.29 -16.68 53.26
C CYS A 645 19.24 -15.41 52.41
#